data_AF-A0A9X3XFP8-F1
#
_entry.id   AF-A0A9X3XFP8-F1
#
_cell.length_a   1.000
_cell.length_b   1.000
_cell.length_c   1.000
_cell.angle_alpha   90.00
_cell.angle_beta   90.00
_cell.angle_gamma   90.00
#
_symmetry.space_group_name_H-M   'P 1'
#
loop_
_entity.id
_entity.type
_entity.pdbx_description
1 polymer ?
#
loop_
_entity_poly.entity_id
_entity_poly.type
_entity_poly.pdbx_seq_one_letter_code
_entity_poly.pdbx_strand_id
1 'polypeptide(L)'
;MSNVKISLESGEHLDVRSFAVHEALGASFQIDVIALGDDDVDLKKISGRPASFGLVGHGGPRIWTGVCARIAQTEVESDGLSTYALRIVPAFWLLTHRRNHRVYKHASVPQIVKKVLKEWHLPFEFRIDEDDYPKREFKVQYGETDHDFVRRLLVDAGISFFFTTPEGEKETKMILTDAPTTSEPREKALPFVRSSSLAEKSEHITDVSIGHDVRPGRAVVRDFDFRRPTFPLAGAHSADDDGPDSLLEEYFFLPGSSHVAGDGDGSTPVGDAEGNYRHNEKEATKKAQRHVEAMRGAASRISFSTSATDVGPGTVFSMKGHPHRDLKNGKKLLVLSSFISGEVDDDWHAGGEAISAEKPYRPLLTATSHGDAHRSGEDGAFKPLSKASKPRIHGVQSAVVVGPPGEDIHCDEHGRVRLQFPWDREAKGDEKGSCWVRVSQAWAGPGFGMVTLPRVGQEVLVAFLDGDPDLPVVVGRLFGTISPVPYSIPEHKTRTTLKSSSKNGGNEITFDDKADGELFYVEATKDLHKVVQEDELEETKGNRHVTVEGDLILSAKGNVIIQAGKELVVKGGPKIQLNPPVEVPAGRKPKKLGGHGPKKHAKHDPHETKHEHAKREHEPPKHEKEKEHPKRDHDKEHHGKSKAAKQNELLGKMNPGPAGKYHQIAAARKAKAEHYKELAKKIGERYDIPPALALAWMNRESAFGEFLDANGYSKFDGMGFGLFQVDKRYHTPKGGPSDWHHIDQAMDIYKGYIGQIKDKHPGWSEEEYLAAGLVAYNSGPSNAQTRPSSTAAWAQLDNGTAHDDYSRDVWAEAQWYSKNLKW
;
A
#
# COMPACT_ATOMS: atom_id res chain seq x y z
N MET A 1 -13.72 47.11 37.34
CA MET A 1 -12.93 45.87 37.10
C MET A 1 -12.59 45.89 35.63
N SER A 2 -11.33 45.65 35.26
CA SER A 2 -10.94 45.61 33.86
C SER A 2 -11.70 44.50 33.14
N ASN A 3 -12.13 44.79 31.90
CA ASN A 3 -12.72 43.76 31.02
C ASN A 3 -11.66 42.81 30.45
N VAL A 4 -10.38 43.09 30.71
CA VAL A 4 -9.22 42.33 30.25
C VAL A 4 -8.41 41.85 31.45
N LYS A 5 -7.85 40.65 31.37
CA LYS A 5 -6.94 40.08 32.37
C LYS A 5 -5.85 39.25 31.72
N ILE A 6 -4.61 39.41 32.18
CA ILE A 6 -3.50 38.50 31.90
C ILE A 6 -3.21 37.64 33.14
N SER A 7 -2.64 36.45 32.95
CA SER A 7 -2.11 35.60 34.03
C SER A 7 -0.85 34.89 33.55
N LEU A 8 0.19 34.84 34.40
CA LEU A 8 1.49 34.27 34.08
C LEU A 8 1.86 33.18 35.10
N GLU A 9 2.51 32.09 34.67
CA GLU A 9 3.02 31.03 35.58
C GLU A 9 3.95 31.60 36.67
N SER A 10 4.70 32.66 36.34
CA SER A 10 5.64 33.32 37.25
C SER A 10 4.98 34.00 38.46
N GLY A 11 3.68 34.31 38.39
CA GLY A 11 2.96 35.10 39.40
C GLY A 11 3.20 36.61 39.34
N GLU A 12 4.07 37.08 38.44
CA GLU A 12 4.33 38.51 38.20
C GLU A 12 3.03 39.22 37.72
N HIS A 13 2.76 40.42 38.23
CA HIS A 13 1.57 41.19 37.90
C HIS A 13 1.85 42.19 36.78
N LEU A 14 1.02 42.17 35.74
CA LEU A 14 1.10 43.13 34.63
C LEU A 14 -0.30 43.66 34.30
N ASP A 15 -0.44 44.98 34.31
CA ASP A 15 -1.68 45.69 33.99
C ASP A 15 -1.75 45.98 32.50
N VAL A 16 -2.70 45.35 31.80
CA VAL A 16 -2.84 45.48 30.34
C VAL A 16 -3.26 46.91 29.98
N ARG A 17 -2.50 47.58 29.10
CA ARG A 17 -2.85 48.86 28.49
C ARG A 17 -3.60 48.63 27.16
N SER A 18 -3.02 47.84 26.26
CA SER A 18 -3.62 47.51 24.95
C SER A 18 -3.32 46.09 24.50
N PHE A 19 -4.14 45.57 23.57
CA PHE A 19 -4.04 44.19 23.10
C PHE A 19 -4.48 44.04 21.64
N ALA A 20 -4.00 42.98 21.00
CA ALA A 20 -4.44 42.51 19.70
C ALA A 20 -4.48 40.97 19.67
N VAL A 21 -5.69 40.41 19.65
CA VAL A 21 -5.97 38.98 19.46
C VAL A 21 -6.19 38.72 17.97
N HIS A 22 -5.51 37.72 17.43
CA HIS A 22 -5.72 37.21 16.07
C HIS A 22 -5.87 35.68 16.10
N GLU A 23 -6.93 35.17 15.49
CA GLU A 23 -7.25 33.74 15.46
C GLU A 23 -7.67 33.30 14.06
N ALA A 24 -7.39 32.04 13.69
CA ALA A 24 -7.97 31.46 12.48
C ALA A 24 -8.04 29.94 12.44
N LEU A 25 -8.83 29.45 11.48
CA LEU A 25 -9.00 28.06 11.15
C LEU A 25 -7.73 27.52 10.47
N GLY A 26 -6.98 26.75 11.26
CA GLY A 26 -5.77 26.03 10.90
C GLY A 26 -4.48 26.84 10.98
N ALA A 27 -4.46 27.84 11.87
CA ALA A 27 -3.27 28.55 12.31
C ALA A 27 -3.22 28.60 13.84
N SER A 28 -2.04 28.86 14.38
CA SER A 28 -1.90 29.28 15.77
C SER A 28 -2.68 30.59 16.02
N PHE A 29 -3.27 30.78 17.21
CA PHE A 29 -3.68 32.12 17.62
C PHE A 29 -2.45 32.93 18.08
N GLN A 30 -2.52 34.25 17.97
CA GLN A 30 -1.53 35.17 18.51
C GLN A 30 -2.25 36.26 19.28
N ILE A 31 -1.77 36.54 20.49
CA ILE A 31 -2.24 37.66 21.31
C ILE A 31 -1.02 38.51 21.64
N ASP A 32 -0.92 39.66 21.00
CA ASP A 32 0.04 40.70 21.37
C ASP A 32 -0.58 41.57 22.46
N VAL A 33 0.18 41.87 23.52
CA VAL A 33 -0.27 42.63 24.68
C VAL A 33 0.79 43.66 25.04
N ILE A 34 0.38 44.92 25.21
CA ILE A 34 1.18 45.95 25.86
C ILE A 34 0.65 46.09 27.28
N ALA A 35 1.52 45.95 28.27
CA ALA A 35 1.16 46.00 29.69
C ALA A 35 2.20 46.76 30.51
N LEU A 36 1.76 47.33 31.63
CA LEU A 36 2.56 48.03 32.62
C LEU A 36 2.89 47.09 33.79
N GLY A 37 4.09 47.18 34.35
CA GLY A 37 4.48 46.45 35.56
C GLY A 37 5.66 47.10 36.26
N ASP A 38 6.17 46.46 37.31
CA ASP A 38 7.39 46.89 38.02
C ASP A 38 8.61 46.98 37.06
N ASP A 39 9.60 47.81 37.37
CA ASP A 39 10.74 48.05 36.47
C ASP A 39 11.78 46.90 36.39
N ASP A 40 11.68 45.89 37.26
CA ASP A 40 12.64 44.77 37.40
C ASP A 40 12.08 43.36 37.09
N VAL A 41 10.90 43.26 36.45
CA VAL A 41 10.22 41.98 36.14
C VAL A 41 11.14 40.96 35.45
N ASP A 42 11.25 39.76 36.04
CA ASP A 42 12.11 38.69 35.52
C ASP A 42 11.52 38.06 34.24
N LEU A 43 11.90 38.64 33.11
CA LEU A 43 11.54 38.20 31.75
C LEU A 43 11.79 36.70 31.52
N LYS A 44 12.77 36.10 32.19
CA LYS A 44 13.15 34.69 32.00
C LYS A 44 12.21 33.73 32.72
N LYS A 45 11.52 34.17 33.79
CA LYS A 45 10.42 33.40 34.41
C LYS A 45 9.16 33.39 33.55
N ILE A 46 9.01 34.34 32.63
CA ILE A 46 7.82 34.50 31.77
C ILE A 46 8.04 33.84 30.40
N SER A 47 9.18 34.10 29.76
CA SER A 47 9.48 33.61 28.40
C SER A 47 9.42 32.07 28.31
N GLY A 48 8.59 31.58 27.38
CA GLY A 48 8.36 30.15 27.14
C GLY A 48 7.50 29.44 28.19
N ARG A 49 6.96 30.17 29.18
CA ARG A 49 6.12 29.60 30.25
C ARG A 49 4.62 29.76 29.98
N PRO A 50 3.77 28.96 30.65
CA PRO A 50 2.33 29.10 30.56
C PRO A 50 1.86 30.53 30.86
N ALA A 51 1.00 31.04 29.97
CA ALA A 51 0.38 32.34 30.08
C ALA A 51 -1.07 32.26 29.59
N SER A 52 -1.94 33.08 30.14
CA SER A 52 -3.31 33.23 29.66
C SER A 52 -3.73 34.68 29.53
N PHE A 53 -4.63 34.92 28.57
CA PHE A 53 -5.32 36.17 28.34
C PHE A 53 -6.82 35.91 28.45
N GLY A 54 -7.55 36.82 29.10
CA GLY A 54 -8.99 36.77 29.25
C GLY A 54 -9.63 38.09 28.89
N LEU A 55 -10.75 38.03 28.18
CA LEU A 55 -11.55 39.17 27.74
C LEU A 55 -13.02 38.94 28.09
N VAL A 56 -13.69 39.94 28.64
CA VAL A 56 -15.13 39.95 28.92
C VAL A 56 -15.79 40.99 28.02
N GLY A 57 -16.68 40.56 27.14
CA GLY A 57 -17.44 41.45 26.25
C GLY A 57 -18.85 40.94 25.98
N HIS A 58 -19.53 41.54 25.01
CA HIS A 58 -20.79 40.98 24.49
C HIS A 58 -20.52 39.61 23.85
N GLY A 59 -21.45 38.66 23.95
CA GLY A 59 -21.18 37.24 23.65
C GLY A 59 -20.55 36.45 24.81
N GLY A 60 -20.00 37.11 25.84
CA GLY A 60 -19.53 36.49 27.08
C GLY A 60 -18.01 36.56 27.32
N PRO A 61 -17.52 35.86 28.36
CA PRO A 61 -16.10 35.78 28.66
C PRO A 61 -15.38 34.81 27.71
N ARG A 62 -14.22 35.20 27.21
CA ARG A 62 -13.28 34.32 26.50
C ARG A 62 -11.96 34.26 27.24
N ILE A 63 -11.35 33.08 27.22
CA ILE A 63 -10.04 32.80 27.80
C ILE A 63 -9.22 32.08 26.74
N TRP A 64 -7.98 32.50 26.58
CA TRP A 64 -6.96 31.83 25.79
C TRP A 64 -5.82 31.46 26.71
N THR A 65 -5.43 30.19 26.71
CA THR A 65 -4.28 29.68 27.46
C THR A 65 -3.26 29.11 26.49
N GLY A 66 -1.99 29.38 26.75
CA GLY A 66 -0.90 28.93 25.92
C GLY A 66 0.43 29.24 26.59
N VAL A 67 1.40 29.70 25.81
CA VAL A 67 2.73 30.08 26.30
C VAL A 67 3.08 31.50 25.87
N CYS A 68 3.88 32.19 26.69
CA CYS A 68 4.50 33.45 26.29
C CYS A 68 5.64 33.17 25.29
N ALA A 69 5.41 33.37 23.99
CA ALA A 69 6.42 33.19 22.94
C ALA A 69 7.53 34.25 22.99
N ARG A 70 7.20 35.46 23.45
CA ARG A 70 8.11 36.59 23.57
C ARG A 70 7.61 37.53 24.66
N ILE A 71 8.54 38.05 25.45
CA ILE A 71 8.36 39.24 26.28
C ILE A 71 9.55 40.18 26.05
N ALA A 72 9.32 41.49 26.09
CA ALA A 72 10.36 42.51 26.10
C ALA A 72 9.91 43.70 26.94
N GLN A 73 10.79 44.23 27.79
CA GLN A 73 10.67 45.58 28.34
C GLN A 73 10.94 46.56 27.19
N THR A 74 9.99 47.43 26.85
CA THR A 74 10.09 48.33 25.69
C THR A 74 10.38 49.77 26.09
N GLU A 75 9.92 50.18 27.27
CA GLU A 75 10.08 51.54 27.79
C GLU A 75 10.13 51.50 29.32
N VAL A 76 10.94 52.38 29.90
CA VAL A 76 10.98 52.62 31.35
C VAL A 76 10.15 53.87 31.61
N GLU A 77 9.17 53.75 32.51
CA GLU A 77 8.19 54.81 32.79
C GLU A 77 8.65 55.66 33.98
N SER A 78 7.87 56.66 34.36
CA SER A 78 8.07 57.32 35.66
C SER A 78 7.68 56.38 36.82
N ASP A 79 8.07 56.76 38.03
CA ASP A 79 7.53 56.21 39.28
C ASP A 79 7.83 54.72 39.58
N GLY A 80 8.85 54.14 38.93
CA GLY A 80 9.33 52.77 39.19
C GLY A 80 8.63 51.67 38.39
N LEU A 81 7.95 52.06 37.31
CA LEU A 81 7.25 51.14 36.41
C LEU A 81 7.95 51.02 35.05
N SER A 82 7.54 50.02 34.27
CA SER A 82 7.99 49.83 32.89
C SER A 82 6.91 49.23 32.02
N THR A 83 6.92 49.59 30.74
CA THR A 83 6.03 49.01 29.73
C THR A 83 6.67 47.79 29.09
N TYR A 84 5.89 46.71 29.02
CA TYR A 84 6.26 45.40 28.51
C TYR A 84 5.38 45.02 27.31
N ALA A 85 6.01 44.51 26.25
CA ALA A 85 5.34 43.89 25.13
C ALA A 85 5.43 42.37 25.22
N LEU A 86 4.27 41.69 25.30
CA LEU A 86 4.15 40.24 25.42
C LEU A 86 3.45 39.66 24.18
N ARG A 87 3.81 38.43 23.83
CA ARG A 87 3.11 37.62 22.83
C ARG A 87 2.71 36.27 23.43
N ILE A 88 1.41 35.99 23.49
CA ILE A 88 0.85 34.70 23.92
C ILE A 88 0.37 33.94 22.68
N VAL A 89 0.73 32.65 22.60
CA VAL A 89 0.41 31.72 21.50
C VAL A 89 -0.01 30.36 22.07
N PRO A 90 -0.74 29.50 21.34
CA PRO A 90 -1.05 28.15 21.82
C PRO A 90 0.24 27.35 22.03
N ALA A 91 0.24 26.40 22.97
CA ALA A 91 1.37 25.50 23.18
C ALA A 91 1.75 24.69 21.92
N PHE A 92 0.82 24.53 20.97
CA PHE A 92 1.09 23.99 19.62
C PHE A 92 2.21 24.73 18.87
N TRP A 93 2.42 26.02 19.12
CA TRP A 93 3.51 26.80 18.52
C TRP A 93 4.90 26.28 18.90
N LEU A 94 5.07 25.65 20.07
CA LEU A 94 6.36 25.07 20.50
C LEU A 94 6.87 23.99 19.53
N LEU A 95 5.98 23.35 18.77
CA LEU A 95 6.35 22.36 17.76
C LEU A 95 7.16 22.95 16.60
N THR A 96 7.15 24.28 16.41
CA THR A 96 8.01 24.98 15.44
C THR A 96 9.49 24.91 15.83
N HIS A 97 9.80 24.71 17.12
CA HIS A 97 11.18 24.67 17.64
C HIS A 97 11.82 23.27 17.65
N ARG A 98 11.08 22.20 17.32
CA ARG A 98 11.63 20.84 17.21
C ARG A 98 11.61 20.36 15.77
N ARG A 99 12.80 20.17 15.20
CA ARG A 99 13.01 19.62 13.85
C ARG A 99 13.43 18.15 13.97
N ASN A 100 12.88 17.27 13.13
CA ASN A 100 13.08 15.82 13.31
C ASN A 100 13.27 15.06 11.99
N HIS A 101 13.76 13.82 12.12
CA HIS A 101 13.86 12.82 11.07
C HIS A 101 13.24 11.52 11.60
N ARG A 102 12.06 11.14 11.10
CA ARG A 102 11.26 10.02 11.65
C ARG A 102 10.47 9.31 10.56
N VAL A 103 10.31 8.00 10.73
CA VAL A 103 9.48 7.15 9.87
C VAL A 103 8.23 6.67 10.62
N TYR A 104 7.06 6.91 10.04
CA TYR A 104 5.78 6.39 10.50
C TYR A 104 5.30 5.32 9.51
N LYS A 105 5.00 4.12 10.02
CA LYS A 105 4.58 2.95 9.23
C LYS A 105 3.18 2.49 9.63
N HIS A 106 2.42 2.01 8.65
CA HIS A 106 1.12 1.36 8.82
C HIS A 106 0.09 2.15 9.66
N ALA A 107 0.11 3.48 9.53
CA ALA A 107 -0.69 4.41 10.33
C ALA A 107 -1.52 5.36 9.45
N SER A 108 -2.70 5.76 9.93
CA SER A 108 -3.51 6.81 9.30
C SER A 108 -3.00 8.21 9.69
N VAL A 109 -3.44 9.26 8.98
CA VAL A 109 -3.07 10.64 9.33
C VAL A 109 -3.49 11.02 10.76
N PRO A 110 -4.74 10.77 11.21
CA PRO A 110 -5.14 11.02 12.59
C PRO A 110 -4.24 10.31 13.61
N GLN A 111 -3.85 9.06 13.36
CA GLN A 111 -2.96 8.30 14.25
C GLN A 111 -1.56 8.92 14.37
N ILE A 112 -0.99 9.40 13.26
CA ILE A 112 0.31 10.07 13.24
C ILE A 112 0.23 11.40 14.00
N VAL A 113 -0.76 12.24 13.70
CA VAL A 113 -0.96 13.53 14.37
C VAL A 113 -1.20 13.33 15.86
N LYS A 114 -2.07 12.39 16.25
CA LYS A 114 -2.35 12.03 17.64
C LYS A 114 -1.10 11.55 18.40
N LYS A 115 -0.18 10.82 17.76
CA LYS A 115 1.13 10.47 18.36
C LYS A 115 1.96 11.72 18.64
N VAL A 116 2.10 12.62 17.66
CA VAL A 116 2.89 13.86 17.82
C VAL A 116 2.29 14.77 18.89
N LEU A 117 0.99 15.07 18.86
CA LEU A 117 0.35 15.96 19.84
C LEU A 117 0.46 15.42 21.28
N LYS A 118 0.38 14.08 21.48
CA LYS A 118 0.56 13.44 22.79
C LYS A 118 2.00 13.52 23.32
N GLU A 119 3.02 13.42 22.46
CA GLU A 119 4.42 13.59 22.87
C GLU A 119 4.71 14.99 23.42
N TRP A 120 3.92 15.98 23.00
CA TRP A 120 3.99 17.36 23.47
C TRP A 120 3.00 17.67 24.61
N HIS A 121 2.26 16.67 25.10
CA HIS A 121 1.25 16.82 26.15
C HIS A 121 0.18 17.89 25.85
N LEU A 122 -0.14 18.09 24.57
CA LEU A 122 -1.10 19.11 24.17
C LEU A 122 -2.55 18.67 24.45
N PRO A 123 -3.43 19.57 24.93
CA PRO A 123 -4.86 19.32 25.03
C PRO A 123 -5.51 19.41 23.64
N PHE A 124 -6.13 18.32 23.16
CA PHE A 124 -6.78 18.27 21.85
C PHE A 124 -8.03 17.37 21.83
N GLU A 125 -8.91 17.62 20.87
CA GLU A 125 -10.13 16.86 20.61
C GLU A 125 -10.26 16.55 19.11
N PHE A 126 -10.58 15.32 18.75
CA PHE A 126 -10.89 14.93 17.36
C PHE A 126 -12.41 14.87 17.18
N ARG A 127 -12.93 15.70 16.25
CA ARG A 127 -14.32 15.69 15.76
C ARG A 127 -14.33 15.27 14.29
N ILE A 128 -13.93 14.01 14.08
CA ILE A 128 -13.87 13.31 12.79
C ILE A 128 -14.28 11.84 13.03
N ASP A 129 -14.67 11.14 11.97
CA ASP A 129 -14.65 9.68 11.98
C ASP A 129 -13.20 9.21 11.67
N GLU A 130 -12.56 8.49 12.59
CA GLU A 130 -11.17 8.03 12.39
C GLU A 130 -11.05 6.85 11.41
N ASP A 131 -12.12 6.08 11.19
CA ASP A 131 -12.11 4.93 10.28
C ASP A 131 -12.21 5.35 8.81
N ASP A 132 -12.67 6.58 8.55
CA ASP A 132 -12.76 7.16 7.21
C ASP A 132 -11.38 7.57 6.63
N TYR A 133 -10.32 7.49 7.44
CA TYR A 133 -8.92 7.81 7.13
C TYR A 133 -8.05 6.57 6.98
N PRO A 134 -7.69 6.17 5.75
CA PRO A 134 -6.99 4.90 5.54
C PRO A 134 -5.53 4.97 6.00
N LYS A 135 -5.01 3.82 6.46
CA LYS A 135 -3.62 3.65 6.86
C LYS A 135 -2.67 3.74 5.66
N ARG A 136 -1.46 4.25 5.88
CA ARG A 136 -0.43 4.40 4.84
C ARG A 136 0.78 3.52 5.18
N GLU A 137 1.45 2.98 4.17
CA GLU A 137 2.60 2.08 4.38
C GLU A 137 3.75 2.82 5.07
N PHE A 138 4.03 4.02 4.56
CA PHE A 138 5.22 4.79 4.85
C PHE A 138 4.90 6.29 4.79
N LYS A 139 5.21 7.01 5.86
CA LYS A 139 5.18 8.47 5.92
C LYS A 139 6.41 8.97 6.69
N VAL A 140 7.18 9.83 6.07
CA VAL A 140 8.43 10.35 6.63
C VAL A 140 8.24 11.81 7.04
N GLN A 141 8.71 12.13 8.25
CA GLN A 141 9.06 13.49 8.65
C GLN A 141 10.54 13.67 8.31
N TYR A 142 10.88 14.49 7.31
CA TYR A 142 12.27 14.59 6.82
C TYR A 142 12.80 16.00 6.98
N GLY A 143 13.55 16.26 8.06
CA GLY A 143 14.20 17.56 8.25
C GLY A 143 13.20 18.72 8.25
N GLU A 144 12.05 18.53 8.88
CA GLU A 144 10.98 19.53 9.02
C GLU A 144 10.57 19.63 10.49
N THR A 145 9.88 20.72 10.85
CA THR A 145 9.39 20.90 12.23
C THR A 145 8.23 19.94 12.51
N ASP A 146 8.00 19.60 13.77
CA ASP A 146 6.81 18.82 14.15
C ASP A 146 5.51 19.56 13.77
N HIS A 147 5.56 20.90 13.81
CA HIS A 147 4.46 21.79 13.44
C HIS A 147 4.09 21.67 11.96
N ASP A 148 5.08 21.85 11.08
CA ASP A 148 4.85 21.81 9.63
C ASP A 148 4.48 20.40 9.16
N PHE A 149 5.06 19.38 9.80
CA PHE A 149 4.70 17.98 9.59
C PHE A 149 3.22 17.72 9.91
N VAL A 150 2.76 18.13 11.10
CA VAL A 150 1.33 18.02 11.48
C VAL A 150 0.45 18.78 10.50
N ARG A 151 0.77 20.05 10.21
CA ARG A 151 -0.06 20.90 9.31
C ARG A 151 -0.17 20.31 7.90
N ARG A 152 0.93 19.88 7.26
CA ARG A 152 0.85 19.30 5.91
C ARG A 152 0.09 17.97 5.88
N LEU A 153 0.12 17.19 6.97
CA LEU A 153 -0.65 15.94 7.06
C LEU A 153 -2.14 16.23 7.23
N LEU A 154 -2.52 17.17 8.12
CA LEU A 154 -3.91 17.60 8.30
C LEU A 154 -4.51 18.12 6.98
N VAL A 155 -3.76 18.96 6.25
CA VAL A 155 -4.17 19.43 4.92
C VAL A 155 -4.29 18.28 3.90
N ASP A 156 -3.33 17.34 3.85
CA ASP A 156 -3.39 16.18 2.95
C ASP A 156 -4.59 15.23 3.24
N ALA A 157 -5.11 15.30 4.47
CA ALA A 157 -6.30 14.62 4.93
C ALA A 157 -7.60 15.45 4.78
N GLY A 158 -7.52 16.76 4.58
CA GLY A 158 -8.68 17.67 4.57
C GLY A 158 -9.17 18.10 5.96
N ILE A 159 -8.41 17.80 7.02
CA ILE A 159 -8.74 18.12 8.40
C ILE A 159 -8.29 19.55 8.71
N SER A 160 -9.23 20.36 9.19
CA SER A 160 -8.98 21.70 9.75
C SER A 160 -8.74 21.61 11.26
N PHE A 161 -8.17 22.66 11.85
CA PHE A 161 -8.12 22.77 13.31
C PHE A 161 -8.39 24.21 13.79
N PHE A 162 -8.84 24.38 15.02
CA PHE A 162 -8.95 25.69 15.67
C PHE A 162 -8.74 25.53 17.18
N PHE A 163 -8.64 26.64 17.90
CA PHE A 163 -8.44 26.65 19.34
C PHE A 163 -9.68 27.20 20.04
N THR A 164 -10.13 26.54 21.10
CA THR A 164 -11.22 27.04 21.94
C THR A 164 -11.07 26.57 23.38
N THR A 165 -11.62 27.33 24.32
CA THR A 165 -11.76 26.93 25.72
C THR A 165 -13.23 26.61 25.96
N PRO A 166 -13.61 25.34 26.18
CA PRO A 166 -15.00 24.96 26.42
C PRO A 166 -15.61 25.68 27.62
N GLU A 167 -16.94 25.86 27.61
CA GLU A 167 -17.65 26.52 28.70
C GLU A 167 -17.41 25.79 30.05
N GLY A 168 -17.06 26.55 31.08
CA GLY A 168 -16.71 26.01 32.40
C GLY A 168 -15.28 25.46 32.53
N GLU A 169 -14.56 25.28 31.42
CA GLU A 169 -13.14 24.90 31.44
C GLU A 169 -12.21 26.13 31.55
N LYS A 170 -10.93 25.87 31.86
CA LYS A 170 -9.88 26.89 31.99
C LYS A 170 -8.73 26.70 31.01
N GLU A 171 -8.75 25.65 30.21
CA GLU A 171 -7.66 25.29 29.29
C GLU A 171 -8.15 25.34 27.84
N THR A 172 -7.34 25.87 26.95
CA THR A 172 -7.61 25.97 25.52
C THR A 172 -7.20 24.68 24.82
N LYS A 173 -8.17 24.01 24.20
CA LYS A 173 -8.01 22.78 23.43
C LYS A 173 -7.85 23.07 21.94
N MET A 174 -7.02 22.28 21.27
CA MET A 174 -6.96 22.20 19.81
C MET A 174 -8.07 21.25 19.32
N ILE A 175 -9.09 21.79 18.65
CA ILE A 175 -10.15 20.99 18.02
C ILE A 175 -9.73 20.65 16.59
N LEU A 176 -9.76 19.37 16.22
CA LEU A 176 -9.46 18.91 14.85
C LEU A 176 -10.73 18.35 14.21
N THR A 177 -11.13 18.88 13.05
CA THR A 177 -12.36 18.48 12.35
C THR A 177 -12.25 18.60 10.83
N ASP A 178 -12.90 17.69 10.12
CA ASP A 178 -13.09 17.71 8.67
C ASP A 178 -14.48 18.25 8.26
N ALA A 179 -15.34 18.63 9.20
CA ALA A 179 -16.65 19.19 8.93
C ALA A 179 -16.92 20.47 9.74
N PRO A 180 -16.04 21.50 9.71
CA PRO A 180 -16.23 22.69 10.54
C PRO A 180 -17.52 23.46 10.22
N THR A 181 -18.04 23.35 8.99
CA THR A 181 -19.32 23.96 8.58
C THR A 181 -20.56 23.29 9.20
N THR A 182 -20.44 22.09 9.77
CA THR A 182 -21.53 21.42 10.50
C THR A 182 -21.45 21.60 12.01
N SER A 183 -20.56 22.46 12.51
CA SER A 183 -20.52 22.83 13.93
C SER A 183 -21.85 23.43 14.37
N GLU A 184 -22.24 23.19 15.63
CA GLU A 184 -23.48 23.75 16.18
C GLU A 184 -23.49 25.28 16.07
N PRO A 185 -24.52 25.89 15.44
CA PRO A 185 -24.59 27.33 15.29
C PRO A 185 -24.78 28.04 16.62
N ARG A 186 -24.29 29.29 16.72
CA ARG A 186 -24.66 30.21 17.81
C ARG A 186 -26.19 30.30 17.92
N GLU A 187 -26.70 30.13 19.14
CA GLU A 187 -28.15 30.16 19.43
C GLU A 187 -28.79 31.49 19.00
N LYS A 188 -28.07 32.59 19.18
CA LYS A 188 -28.54 33.95 18.85
C LYS A 188 -27.94 34.40 17.51
N ALA A 189 -28.81 34.72 16.56
CA ALA A 189 -28.41 35.37 15.32
C ALA A 189 -27.99 36.83 15.57
N LEU A 190 -26.88 37.26 14.97
CA LEU A 190 -26.38 38.63 15.13
C LEU A 190 -27.28 39.63 14.36
N PRO A 191 -27.80 40.69 15.01
CA PRO A 191 -28.52 41.74 14.31
C PRO A 191 -27.52 42.58 13.50
N PHE A 192 -27.77 42.67 12.19
CA PHE A 192 -27.04 43.56 11.30
C PHE A 192 -27.53 45.00 11.48
N VAL A 193 -26.59 45.91 11.74
CA VAL A 193 -26.85 47.35 11.82
C VAL A 193 -25.97 48.09 10.81
N ARG A 194 -26.45 49.23 10.29
CA ARG A 194 -25.76 49.98 9.22
C ARG A 194 -24.61 50.86 9.68
N SER A 195 -24.50 51.06 10.99
CA SER A 195 -23.43 51.83 11.64
C SER A 195 -23.39 51.42 13.10
N SER A 196 -22.20 51.33 13.69
CA SER A 196 -22.00 51.08 15.12
C SER A 196 -22.68 52.14 16.00
N SER A 197 -22.74 53.39 15.55
CA SER A 197 -23.45 54.47 16.27
C SER A 197 -24.99 54.32 16.27
N LEU A 198 -25.53 53.36 15.52
CA LEU A 198 -26.95 52.98 15.50
C LEU A 198 -27.21 51.65 16.24
N ALA A 199 -26.17 51.04 16.83
CA ALA A 199 -26.32 49.87 17.67
C ALA A 199 -26.86 50.27 19.05
N GLU A 200 -27.76 49.44 19.59
CA GLU A 200 -27.99 49.41 21.03
C GLU A 200 -26.76 48.82 21.74
N LYS A 201 -26.70 48.87 23.09
CA LYS A 201 -25.61 48.27 23.89
C LYS A 201 -25.69 46.72 23.93
N SER A 202 -25.80 46.11 22.75
CA SER A 202 -26.06 44.68 22.52
C SER A 202 -25.16 44.13 21.40
N GLU A 203 -25.09 42.80 21.31
CA GLU A 203 -24.38 42.10 20.23
C GLU A 203 -24.89 42.56 18.86
N HIS A 204 -23.99 42.91 17.95
CA HIS A 204 -24.33 43.37 16.60
C HIS A 204 -23.21 43.06 15.60
N ILE A 205 -23.53 43.16 14.31
CA ILE A 205 -22.59 43.01 13.19
C ILE A 205 -22.73 44.19 12.21
N THR A 206 -21.61 44.77 11.78
CA THR A 206 -21.49 45.93 10.88
C THR A 206 -20.48 45.65 9.77
N ASP A 207 -20.33 46.62 8.85
CA ASP A 207 -19.22 46.68 7.87
C ASP A 207 -19.05 45.42 7.02
N VAL A 208 -20.19 44.81 6.70
CA VAL A 208 -20.25 43.52 6.00
C VAL A 208 -19.94 43.72 4.52
N SER A 209 -18.86 43.08 4.06
CA SER A 209 -18.45 43.03 2.65
C SER A 209 -18.57 41.60 2.13
N ILE A 210 -18.81 41.44 0.82
CA ILE A 210 -18.88 40.12 0.16
C ILE A 210 -18.01 40.16 -1.10
N GLY A 211 -17.01 39.28 -1.17
CA GLY A 211 -16.14 39.09 -2.32
C GLY A 211 -16.36 37.72 -2.99
N HIS A 212 -16.12 37.68 -4.30
CA HIS A 212 -16.13 36.44 -5.07
C HIS A 212 -14.96 36.38 -6.07
N ASP A 213 -14.14 35.34 -5.95
CA ASP A 213 -12.99 35.05 -6.80
C ASP A 213 -13.31 33.88 -7.74
N VAL A 214 -12.89 33.98 -9.00
CA VAL A 214 -12.84 32.85 -9.94
C VAL A 214 -11.84 31.81 -9.43
N ARG A 215 -12.25 30.54 -9.34
CA ARG A 215 -11.39 29.43 -8.87
C ARG A 215 -11.58 28.16 -9.73
N PRO A 216 -10.58 27.25 -9.79
CA PRO A 216 -10.74 25.98 -10.47
C PRO A 216 -11.93 25.17 -9.96
N GLY A 217 -12.88 24.87 -10.83
CA GLY A 217 -14.03 24.01 -10.55
C GLY A 217 -13.70 22.52 -10.61
N ARG A 218 -12.53 22.14 -11.13
CA ARG A 218 -12.15 20.75 -11.38
C ARG A 218 -10.74 20.43 -10.89
N ALA A 219 -10.55 19.21 -10.38
CA ALA A 219 -9.25 18.71 -9.96
C ALA A 219 -9.04 17.25 -10.41
N VAL A 220 -7.80 16.93 -10.78
CA VAL A 220 -7.38 15.57 -11.14
C VAL A 220 -6.11 15.22 -10.36
N VAL A 221 -6.10 14.07 -9.69
CA VAL A 221 -4.94 13.52 -8.97
C VAL A 221 -4.51 12.22 -9.65
N ARG A 222 -3.37 12.25 -10.34
CA ARG A 222 -2.71 11.11 -11.00
C ARG A 222 -1.63 10.53 -10.10
N ASP A 223 -1.60 9.22 -10.01
CA ASP A 223 -0.68 8.43 -9.19
C ASP A 223 0.15 7.46 -10.06
N PHE A 224 1.12 6.78 -9.47
CA PHE A 224 1.92 5.72 -10.09
C PHE A 224 2.14 4.54 -9.11
N ASP A 225 1.53 3.39 -9.41
CA ASP A 225 1.79 2.10 -8.76
C ASP A 225 2.34 1.12 -9.79
N PHE A 226 3.59 0.70 -9.61
CA PHE A 226 4.29 -0.19 -10.55
C PHE A 226 3.65 -1.58 -10.68
N ARG A 227 2.72 -1.94 -9.78
CA ARG A 227 1.99 -3.22 -9.75
C ARG A 227 0.71 -3.19 -10.56
N ARG A 228 0.26 -1.99 -10.96
CA ARG A 228 -0.89 -1.74 -11.83
C ARG A 228 -0.49 -0.84 -13.01
N PRO A 229 0.58 -1.16 -13.77
CA PRO A 229 1.21 -0.23 -14.72
C PRO A 229 0.31 0.13 -15.93
N THR A 230 -0.68 -0.70 -16.24
CA THR A 230 -1.65 -0.49 -17.32
C THR A 230 -2.89 0.32 -16.90
N PHE A 231 -3.03 0.66 -15.61
CA PHE A 231 -4.22 1.35 -15.12
C PHE A 231 -4.11 2.88 -15.21
N PRO A 232 -5.23 3.61 -15.37
CA PRO A 232 -5.25 5.07 -15.35
C PRO A 232 -4.85 5.71 -14.01
N LEU A 233 -4.82 4.94 -12.91
CA LEU A 233 -4.45 5.33 -11.52
C LEU A 233 -4.67 6.82 -11.22
N ALA A 234 -5.91 7.27 -11.36
CA ALA A 234 -6.30 8.66 -11.20
C ALA A 234 -7.63 8.77 -10.48
N GLY A 235 -7.78 9.81 -9.68
CA GLY A 235 -9.06 10.29 -9.18
C GLY A 235 -9.34 11.68 -9.72
N ALA A 236 -10.61 11.97 -10.01
CA ALA A 236 -11.02 13.27 -10.52
C ALA A 236 -12.32 13.71 -9.84
N HIS A 237 -12.48 15.01 -9.67
CA HIS A 237 -13.72 15.61 -9.17
C HIS A 237 -13.99 16.92 -9.90
N SER A 238 -15.25 17.26 -10.10
CA SER A 238 -15.71 18.51 -10.70
C SER A 238 -16.86 19.03 -9.85
N ALA A 239 -16.86 20.32 -9.54
CA ALA A 239 -17.95 20.97 -8.85
C ALA A 239 -19.20 21.03 -9.74
N ASP A 240 -20.38 20.98 -9.11
CA ASP A 240 -21.65 21.30 -9.76
C ASP A 240 -21.72 22.82 -10.02
N ASP A 241 -21.19 23.24 -11.17
CA ASP A 241 -21.20 24.61 -11.68
C ASP A 241 -21.21 24.61 -13.22
N ASP A 242 -22.08 25.41 -13.83
CA ASP A 242 -22.18 25.59 -15.28
C ASP A 242 -21.44 26.87 -15.76
N GLY A 243 -20.85 27.63 -14.84
CA GLY A 243 -20.11 28.87 -15.11
C GLY A 243 -18.68 28.65 -15.63
N PRO A 244 -17.92 29.73 -15.91
CA PRO A 244 -16.55 29.66 -16.43
C PRO A 244 -15.58 28.85 -15.55
N ASP A 245 -15.78 28.81 -14.24
CA ASP A 245 -15.02 28.00 -13.28
C ASP A 245 -14.99 26.51 -13.64
N SER A 246 -16.04 25.98 -14.29
CA SER A 246 -16.13 24.58 -14.74
C SER A 246 -15.08 24.21 -15.80
N LEU A 247 -14.58 25.20 -16.54
CA LEU A 247 -13.54 25.05 -17.57
C LEU A 247 -12.12 25.05 -16.98
N LEU A 248 -11.97 25.36 -15.69
CA LEU A 248 -10.68 25.50 -15.01
C LEU A 248 -10.34 24.23 -14.23
N GLU A 249 -9.30 23.52 -14.68
CA GLU A 249 -8.77 22.29 -14.05
C GLU A 249 -7.41 22.53 -13.39
N GLU A 250 -7.21 22.01 -12.17
CA GLU A 250 -5.88 21.76 -11.61
C GLU A 250 -5.52 20.27 -11.67
N TYR A 251 -4.43 19.95 -12.37
CA TYR A 251 -3.91 18.59 -12.53
C TYR A 251 -2.68 18.37 -11.65
N PHE A 252 -2.72 17.31 -10.84
CA PHE A 252 -1.65 16.93 -9.93
C PHE A 252 -1.08 15.56 -10.27
N PHE A 253 0.23 15.47 -10.56
CA PHE A 253 0.94 14.20 -10.55
C PHE A 253 1.59 14.00 -9.17
N LEU A 254 1.04 13.10 -8.37
CA LEU A 254 1.44 12.85 -6.98
C LEU A 254 1.63 11.35 -6.76
N PRO A 255 2.78 10.78 -7.18
CA PRO A 255 3.06 9.36 -7.03
C PRO A 255 3.02 8.92 -5.55
N GLY A 256 2.53 7.71 -5.30
CA GLY A 256 2.26 7.12 -4.00
C GLY A 256 1.27 7.89 -3.10
N SER A 257 0.66 8.99 -3.55
CA SER A 257 -0.21 9.79 -2.69
C SER A 257 -1.50 9.07 -2.31
N SER A 258 -1.98 8.15 -3.15
CA SER A 258 -3.13 7.29 -2.87
C SER A 258 -2.71 5.84 -2.59
N HIS A 259 -1.43 5.60 -2.28
CA HIS A 259 -0.98 4.33 -1.71
C HIS A 259 -1.45 4.22 -0.25
N VAL A 260 -2.46 3.39 -0.05
CA VAL A 260 -3.13 3.18 1.24
C VAL A 260 -3.44 1.70 1.45
N ALA A 261 -3.73 1.34 2.71
CA ALA A 261 -4.17 0.00 3.06
C ALA A 261 -5.45 -0.34 2.27
N GLY A 262 -5.39 -1.41 1.49
CA GLY A 262 -6.54 -1.99 0.81
C GLY A 262 -6.98 -3.30 1.47
N ASP A 263 -8.16 -3.75 1.09
CA ASP A 263 -8.61 -5.12 1.38
C ASP A 263 -7.70 -6.08 0.59
N GLY A 264 -6.93 -6.92 1.28
CA GLY A 264 -5.89 -7.77 0.68
C GLY A 264 -6.45 -8.96 -0.12
N ASP A 265 -7.20 -8.69 -1.18
CA ASP A 265 -7.92 -9.68 -1.99
C ASP A 265 -7.02 -10.46 -2.97
N GLY A 266 -5.75 -10.08 -3.10
CA GLY A 266 -4.78 -10.72 -3.99
C GLY A 266 -5.09 -10.55 -5.49
N SER A 267 -5.95 -9.60 -5.86
CA SER A 267 -6.42 -9.40 -7.25
C SER A 267 -5.42 -8.72 -8.18
N THR A 268 -4.24 -8.31 -7.71
CA THR A 268 -3.25 -7.64 -8.55
C THR A 268 -2.68 -8.59 -9.62
N PRO A 269 -2.55 -8.16 -10.89
CA PRO A 269 -2.01 -9.01 -11.97
C PRO A 269 -0.58 -9.50 -11.75
N VAL A 270 0.15 -8.84 -10.86
CA VAL A 270 1.48 -9.24 -10.41
C VAL A 270 1.37 -9.70 -8.96
N GLY A 271 1.99 -10.83 -8.65
CA GLY A 271 2.08 -11.31 -7.27
C GLY A 271 2.80 -10.27 -6.41
N ASP A 272 2.14 -9.86 -5.33
CA ASP A 272 2.72 -9.13 -4.19
C ASP A 272 1.85 -9.48 -2.99
N ALA A 273 2.12 -10.67 -2.44
CA ALA A 273 1.26 -11.37 -1.50
C ALA A 273 1.29 -10.78 -0.09
N GLU A 274 2.28 -9.93 0.21
CA GLU A 274 2.43 -9.21 1.48
C GLU A 274 2.06 -7.71 1.38
N GLY A 275 1.91 -7.20 0.15
CA GLY A 275 1.66 -5.79 -0.12
C GLY A 275 0.22 -5.36 0.10
N ASN A 276 -0.18 -5.13 1.35
CA ASN A 276 -1.50 -4.58 1.67
C ASN A 276 -1.67 -3.10 1.28
N TYR A 277 -0.67 -2.45 0.68
CA TYR A 277 -0.67 -1.03 0.34
C TYR A 277 -0.57 -0.81 -1.17
N ARG A 278 -1.59 -0.14 -1.73
CA ARG A 278 -1.81 0.02 -3.18
C ARG A 278 -2.44 1.36 -3.51
N HIS A 279 -2.33 1.78 -4.76
CA HIS A 279 -3.18 2.85 -5.28
C HIS A 279 -4.67 2.52 -5.12
N ASN A 280 -5.38 3.37 -4.39
CA ASN A 280 -6.82 3.29 -4.20
C ASN A 280 -7.52 4.46 -4.93
N GLU A 281 -8.36 4.13 -5.91
CA GLU A 281 -9.07 5.09 -6.77
C GLU A 281 -10.10 5.93 -5.98
N LYS A 282 -10.67 5.39 -4.89
CA LYS A 282 -11.57 6.14 -4.00
C LYS A 282 -10.80 7.18 -3.18
N GLU A 283 -9.61 6.86 -2.66
CA GLU A 283 -8.76 7.84 -1.96
C GLU A 283 -8.25 8.93 -2.92
N ALA A 284 -7.86 8.56 -4.15
CA ALA A 284 -7.49 9.54 -5.17
C ALA A 284 -8.65 10.49 -5.49
N THR A 285 -9.87 9.95 -5.59
CA THR A 285 -11.10 10.74 -5.82
C THR A 285 -11.44 11.60 -4.61
N LYS A 286 -11.37 11.08 -3.37
CA LYS A 286 -11.51 11.87 -2.13
C LYS A 286 -10.47 13.00 -2.06
N LYS A 287 -9.23 12.79 -2.55
CA LYS A 287 -8.21 13.86 -2.63
C LYS A 287 -8.60 14.95 -3.65
N ALA A 288 -9.02 14.56 -4.85
CA ALA A 288 -9.50 15.51 -5.86
C ALA A 288 -10.72 16.31 -5.37
N GLN A 289 -11.69 15.63 -4.75
CA GLN A 289 -12.86 16.27 -4.13
C GLN A 289 -12.46 17.28 -3.05
N ARG A 290 -11.61 16.88 -2.08
CA ARG A 290 -11.13 17.77 -1.03
C ARG A 290 -10.48 19.04 -1.58
N HIS A 291 -9.78 18.93 -2.72
CA HIS A 291 -9.17 20.08 -3.38
C HIS A 291 -10.19 21.05 -3.99
N VAL A 292 -11.18 20.52 -4.73
CA VAL A 292 -12.25 21.35 -5.30
C VAL A 292 -13.09 22.01 -4.19
N GLU A 293 -13.43 21.28 -3.13
CA GLU A 293 -14.11 21.81 -1.95
C GLU A 293 -13.30 22.97 -1.31
N ALA A 294 -11.97 22.83 -1.20
CA ALA A 294 -11.10 23.90 -0.71
C ALA A 294 -11.10 25.13 -1.63
N MET A 295 -11.02 24.93 -2.95
CA MET A 295 -11.06 26.00 -3.94
C MET A 295 -12.40 26.74 -3.94
N ARG A 296 -13.53 26.03 -3.88
CA ARG A 296 -14.86 26.66 -3.77
C ARG A 296 -15.08 27.33 -2.41
N GLY A 297 -14.50 26.79 -1.33
CA GLY A 297 -14.42 27.45 -0.02
C GLY A 297 -13.52 28.69 0.00
N ALA A 298 -12.58 28.82 -0.93
CA ALA A 298 -11.76 30.02 -1.13
C ALA A 298 -12.37 31.03 -2.12
N ALA A 299 -13.30 30.59 -2.97
CA ALA A 299 -13.94 31.43 -3.98
C ALA A 299 -14.89 32.49 -3.41
N SER A 300 -15.41 32.33 -2.19
CA SER A 300 -16.31 33.30 -1.56
C SER A 300 -15.75 33.77 -0.23
N ARG A 301 -15.87 35.07 0.06
CA ARG A 301 -15.41 35.69 1.31
C ARG A 301 -16.43 36.71 1.80
N ILE A 302 -16.67 36.70 3.11
CA ILE A 302 -17.53 37.66 3.80
C ILE A 302 -16.70 38.28 4.93
N SER A 303 -16.29 39.54 4.78
CA SER A 303 -15.65 40.28 5.89
C SER A 303 -16.71 41.00 6.71
N PHE A 304 -16.48 41.20 8.00
CA PHE A 304 -17.41 41.90 8.90
C PHE A 304 -16.71 42.47 10.13
N SER A 305 -17.32 43.48 10.75
CA SER A 305 -17.04 43.96 12.11
C SER A 305 -18.13 43.46 13.06
N THR A 306 -17.82 43.20 14.34
CA THR A 306 -18.78 42.68 15.33
C THR A 306 -18.44 43.15 16.74
N SER A 307 -19.44 43.26 17.62
CA SER A 307 -19.23 43.47 19.06
C SER A 307 -19.21 42.17 19.88
N ALA A 308 -19.54 41.03 19.27
CA ALA A 308 -19.62 39.73 19.94
C ALA A 308 -18.25 39.00 19.95
N THR A 309 -17.73 38.71 21.14
CA THR A 309 -16.39 38.12 21.35
C THR A 309 -16.31 36.64 20.95
N ASP A 310 -17.42 35.90 21.06
CA ASP A 310 -17.57 34.46 20.78
C ASP A 310 -17.61 34.09 19.28
N VAL A 311 -17.49 35.10 18.41
CA VAL A 311 -17.35 34.95 16.95
C VAL A 311 -15.89 34.62 16.58
N GLY A 312 -15.37 33.53 17.16
CA GLY A 312 -14.04 32.97 16.86
C GLY A 312 -14.05 31.93 15.72
N PRO A 313 -12.88 31.44 15.26
CA PRO A 313 -12.78 30.50 14.15
C PRO A 313 -13.38 29.15 14.49
N GLY A 314 -14.05 28.52 13.52
CA GLY A 314 -14.80 27.28 13.74
C GLY A 314 -16.23 27.51 14.24
N THR A 315 -16.56 28.69 14.78
CA THR A 315 -17.94 29.06 15.11
C THR A 315 -18.78 29.19 13.84
N VAL A 316 -19.98 28.61 13.88
CA VAL A 316 -21.02 28.84 12.87
C VAL A 316 -22.03 29.85 13.43
N PHE A 317 -22.37 30.89 12.67
CA PHE A 317 -23.34 31.90 13.09
C PHE A 317 -24.32 32.23 11.96
N SER A 318 -25.30 33.10 12.24
CA SER A 318 -26.19 33.67 11.22
C SER A 318 -26.49 35.14 11.49
N MET A 319 -26.87 35.88 10.45
CA MET A 319 -27.24 37.29 10.55
C MET A 319 -28.76 37.50 10.46
N LYS A 320 -29.25 38.54 11.14
CA LYS A 320 -30.64 39.01 11.09
C LYS A 320 -30.68 40.44 10.57
N GLY A 321 -31.48 40.68 9.53
CA GLY A 321 -31.73 42.04 8.99
C GLY A 321 -30.82 42.51 7.85
N HIS A 322 -29.79 41.75 7.47
CA HIS A 322 -28.97 42.08 6.30
C HIS A 322 -29.81 42.02 5.00
N PRO A 323 -29.70 42.99 4.07
CA PRO A 323 -30.54 43.02 2.86
C PRO A 323 -30.12 42.01 1.77
N HIS A 324 -28.83 41.67 1.70
CA HIS A 324 -28.28 40.79 0.66
C HIS A 324 -28.83 39.37 0.75
N ARG A 325 -29.19 38.77 -0.39
CA ARG A 325 -29.90 37.48 -0.45
C ARG A 325 -29.13 36.31 0.16
N ASP A 326 -27.80 36.34 0.06
CA ASP A 326 -26.93 35.25 0.52
C ASP A 326 -26.60 35.35 2.03
N LEU A 327 -27.00 36.44 2.69
CA LEU A 327 -26.78 36.70 4.12
C LEU A 327 -28.07 36.85 4.94
N LYS A 328 -29.22 37.01 4.28
CA LYS A 328 -30.54 37.13 4.94
C LYS A 328 -31.13 35.77 5.29
N ASN A 329 -32.28 35.77 5.98
CA ASN A 329 -33.06 34.56 6.31
C ASN A 329 -32.31 33.50 7.14
N GLY A 330 -31.38 33.90 8.01
CA GLY A 330 -30.70 32.95 8.91
C GLY A 330 -29.68 32.03 8.21
N LYS A 331 -29.15 32.44 7.05
CA LYS A 331 -28.05 31.76 6.36
C LYS A 331 -26.89 31.50 7.32
N LYS A 332 -26.43 30.25 7.37
CA LYS A 332 -25.32 29.82 8.25
C LYS A 332 -23.98 30.21 7.64
N LEU A 333 -23.11 30.80 8.44
CA LEU A 333 -21.78 31.27 8.06
C LEU A 333 -20.74 30.67 9.00
N LEU A 334 -19.66 30.09 8.44
CA LEU A 334 -18.52 29.59 9.20
C LEU A 334 -17.46 30.69 9.29
N VAL A 335 -17.05 31.05 10.51
CA VAL A 335 -15.92 31.95 10.76
C VAL A 335 -14.60 31.23 10.41
N LEU A 336 -13.83 31.82 9.51
CA LEU A 336 -12.48 31.36 9.14
C LEU A 336 -11.39 32.07 9.94
N SER A 337 -11.56 33.34 10.26
CA SER A 337 -10.63 34.12 11.08
C SER A 337 -11.34 35.22 11.86
N SER A 338 -10.77 35.61 12.99
CA SER A 338 -11.23 36.72 13.83
C SER A 338 -10.07 37.58 14.28
N PHE A 339 -10.35 38.84 14.57
CA PHE A 339 -9.48 39.74 15.31
C PHE A 339 -10.26 40.48 16.40
N ILE A 340 -9.58 40.83 17.49
CA ILE A 340 -10.09 41.71 18.55
C ILE A 340 -8.92 42.58 19.03
N SER A 341 -9.01 43.89 18.91
CA SER A 341 -7.93 44.82 19.25
C SER A 341 -8.43 46.11 19.86
N GLY A 342 -7.66 46.70 20.78
CA GLY A 342 -8.01 47.96 21.43
C GLY A 342 -7.22 48.22 22.70
N GLU A 343 -7.59 49.28 23.39
CA GLU A 343 -7.04 49.67 24.70
C GLU A 343 -8.06 49.34 25.81
N VAL A 344 -7.61 49.22 27.06
CA VAL A 344 -8.47 48.74 28.15
C VAL A 344 -9.49 49.79 28.63
N ASP A 345 -9.16 51.07 28.46
CA ASP A 345 -9.99 52.21 28.90
C ASP A 345 -10.76 52.90 27.76
N ASP A 346 -10.56 52.47 26.50
CA ASP A 346 -11.21 53.00 25.29
C ASP A 346 -12.04 51.92 24.54
N ASP A 347 -12.71 52.31 23.45
CA ASP A 347 -13.46 51.39 22.59
C ASP A 347 -12.51 50.42 21.84
N TRP A 348 -12.75 49.11 21.97
CA TRP A 348 -12.08 48.07 21.19
C TRP A 348 -12.90 47.67 19.96
N HIS A 349 -12.20 47.23 18.91
CA HIS A 349 -12.77 46.80 17.63
C HIS A 349 -12.56 45.30 17.43
N ALA A 350 -13.56 44.62 16.87
CA ALA A 350 -13.46 43.22 16.50
C ALA A 350 -14.17 42.96 15.17
N GLY A 351 -13.78 41.86 14.54
CA GLY A 351 -14.27 41.48 13.23
C GLY A 351 -13.63 40.19 12.75
N GLY A 352 -13.84 39.86 11.48
CA GLY A 352 -13.32 38.63 10.92
C GLY A 352 -13.70 38.37 9.47
N GLU A 353 -13.35 37.16 9.02
CA GLU A 353 -13.77 36.62 7.74
C GLU A 353 -14.59 35.35 7.95
N ALA A 354 -15.64 35.20 7.15
CA ALA A 354 -16.49 34.02 7.10
C ALA A 354 -16.79 33.57 5.67
N ILE A 355 -17.35 32.38 5.56
CA ILE A 355 -17.89 31.80 4.32
C ILE A 355 -19.29 31.24 4.57
N SER A 356 -20.06 30.98 3.50
CA SER A 356 -21.27 30.18 3.61
C SER A 356 -20.95 28.78 4.14
N ALA A 357 -21.64 28.35 5.18
CA ALA A 357 -21.56 27.00 5.72
C ALA A 357 -22.46 26.00 4.96
N GLU A 358 -23.10 26.42 3.86
CA GLU A 358 -23.97 25.56 3.03
C GLU A 358 -23.20 24.60 2.10
N LYS A 359 -21.88 24.78 1.96
CA LYS A 359 -20.99 23.85 1.24
C LYS A 359 -19.87 23.36 2.18
N PRO A 360 -19.30 22.16 2.00
CA PRO A 360 -18.18 21.69 2.81
C PRO A 360 -16.96 22.62 2.69
N TYR A 361 -16.29 22.88 3.82
CA TYR A 361 -14.99 23.56 3.84
C TYR A 361 -13.84 22.55 3.92
N ARG A 362 -12.74 22.83 3.23
CA ARG A 362 -11.48 22.08 3.31
C ARG A 362 -10.28 23.04 3.33
N PRO A 363 -9.18 22.68 4.00
CA PRO A 363 -7.90 23.37 3.86
C PRO A 363 -7.35 23.32 2.43
N LEU A 364 -6.62 24.36 2.01
CA LEU A 364 -6.07 24.47 0.65
C LEU A 364 -4.83 23.58 0.48
N LEU A 365 -4.84 22.68 -0.51
CA LEU A 365 -3.71 21.79 -0.80
C LEU A 365 -2.50 22.52 -1.43
N THR A 366 -2.69 23.74 -1.95
CA THR A 366 -1.66 24.55 -2.59
C THR A 366 -1.12 25.63 -1.64
N ALA A 367 0.20 25.85 -1.66
CA ALA A 367 0.87 26.83 -0.82
C ALA A 367 0.90 28.21 -1.50
N THR A 368 0.49 29.28 -0.79
CA THR A 368 0.78 30.68 -1.18
C THR A 368 1.52 31.47 -0.09
N SER A 369 2.04 30.77 0.91
CA SER A 369 2.78 31.34 2.04
C SER A 369 3.70 30.29 2.66
N HIS A 370 4.79 30.72 3.27
CA HIS A 370 5.66 29.91 4.12
C HIS A 370 5.54 30.43 5.56
N GLY A 371 5.37 29.51 6.53
CA GLY A 371 5.28 29.81 7.96
C GLY A 371 3.89 30.19 8.50
N ASP A 372 3.76 30.17 9.83
CA ASP A 372 2.62 30.70 10.62
C ASP A 372 2.73 32.24 10.78
N ALA A 373 3.03 32.93 9.68
CA ALA A 373 3.28 34.37 9.71
C ALA A 373 1.98 35.17 9.81
N HIS A 374 1.60 35.52 11.04
CA HIS A 374 0.66 36.61 11.30
C HIS A 374 1.19 37.89 10.61
N ARG A 375 0.49 38.36 9.59
CA ARG A 375 0.75 39.70 9.03
C ARG A 375 0.12 40.71 9.98
N SER A 376 0.95 41.46 10.69
CA SER A 376 0.57 42.64 11.45
C SER A 376 0.52 43.85 10.52
N GLY A 377 -0.57 44.61 10.53
CA GLY A 377 -0.77 45.84 9.76
C GLY A 377 -2.20 45.98 9.22
N GLU A 378 -2.60 47.21 8.91
CA GLU A 378 -3.95 47.55 8.43
C GLU A 378 -4.28 46.96 7.03
N ASP A 379 -3.26 46.55 6.26
CA ASP A 379 -3.38 46.04 4.88
C ASP A 379 -3.04 44.54 4.75
N GLY A 380 -3.80 43.65 5.38
CA GLY A 380 -3.54 42.21 5.23
C GLY A 380 -4.59 41.23 5.75
N ALA A 381 -5.53 40.83 4.88
CA ALA A 381 -6.44 39.70 5.11
C ALA A 381 -5.73 38.43 5.64
N PHE A 382 -6.38 37.74 6.58
CA PHE A 382 -5.84 36.53 7.18
C PHE A 382 -5.74 35.40 6.15
N LYS A 383 -4.62 34.67 6.09
CA LYS A 383 -4.44 33.57 5.13
C LYS A 383 -4.89 32.21 5.70
N PRO A 384 -5.92 31.54 5.13
CA PRO A 384 -6.36 30.22 5.56
C PRO A 384 -5.25 29.18 5.57
N LEU A 385 -5.44 28.10 6.33
CA LEU A 385 -4.55 26.93 6.33
C LEU A 385 -4.27 26.42 4.90
N SER A 386 -3.03 26.65 4.46
CA SER A 386 -2.45 26.10 3.23
C SER A 386 -1.47 24.97 3.57
N LYS A 387 -1.33 24.00 2.67
CA LYS A 387 -0.34 22.91 2.81
C LYS A 387 1.06 23.46 3.02
N ALA A 388 1.70 23.13 4.15
CA ALA A 388 3.12 23.41 4.33
C ALA A 388 3.94 22.61 3.31
N SER A 389 4.95 23.24 2.72
CA SER A 389 5.79 22.63 1.67
C SER A 389 6.45 21.36 2.19
N LYS A 390 6.09 20.22 1.60
CA LYS A 390 6.70 18.94 1.95
C LYS A 390 8.20 18.98 1.60
N PRO A 391 9.10 18.61 2.53
CA PRO A 391 10.54 18.60 2.26
C PRO A 391 10.88 17.61 1.15
N ARG A 392 11.92 17.93 0.37
CA ARG A 392 12.41 17.12 -0.76
C ARG A 392 13.88 16.74 -0.58
N ILE A 393 14.23 15.55 -1.01
CA ILE A 393 15.59 15.02 -1.07
C ILE A 393 16.04 15.05 -2.53
N HIS A 394 16.87 16.03 -2.89
CA HIS A 394 17.30 16.24 -4.28
C HIS A 394 18.47 15.35 -4.72
N GLY A 395 19.14 14.66 -3.79
CA GLY A 395 20.29 13.81 -4.05
C GLY A 395 20.06 12.34 -3.70
N VAL A 396 21.12 11.54 -3.76
CA VAL A 396 21.13 10.17 -3.23
C VAL A 396 21.59 10.15 -1.77
N GLN A 397 21.17 9.15 -1.01
CA GLN A 397 21.58 8.92 0.38
C GLN A 397 22.01 7.47 0.59
N SER A 398 23.01 7.24 1.43
CA SER A 398 23.36 5.88 1.87
C SER A 398 22.30 5.34 2.84
N ALA A 399 22.00 4.05 2.71
CA ALA A 399 21.23 3.27 3.67
C ALA A 399 21.81 1.85 3.78
N VAL A 400 21.51 1.15 4.87
CA VAL A 400 21.93 -0.25 5.09
C VAL A 400 20.75 -1.18 4.87
N VAL A 401 20.94 -2.28 4.16
CA VAL A 401 19.90 -3.30 3.94
C VAL A 401 19.66 -4.08 5.24
N VAL A 402 18.39 -4.31 5.59
CA VAL A 402 17.99 -4.97 6.85
C VAL A 402 16.99 -6.11 6.62
N GLY A 403 17.04 -7.08 7.53
CA GLY A 403 16.18 -8.26 7.51
C GLY A 403 16.22 -9.04 8.82
N PRO A 404 15.50 -10.17 8.89
CA PRO A 404 15.42 -11.00 10.09
C PRO A 404 16.80 -11.48 10.59
N PRO A 405 16.98 -11.68 11.91
CA PRO A 405 18.23 -12.16 12.48
C PRO A 405 18.70 -13.49 11.83
N GLY A 406 19.90 -13.46 11.24
CA GLY A 406 20.51 -14.62 10.57
C GLY A 406 20.11 -14.82 9.11
N GLU A 407 19.28 -13.97 8.53
CA GLU A 407 18.94 -14.00 7.10
C GLU A 407 19.92 -13.16 6.27
N ASP A 408 20.51 -13.75 5.24
CA ASP A 408 21.51 -13.12 4.36
C ASP A 408 20.85 -12.28 3.23
N ILE A 409 19.72 -12.74 2.70
CA ILE A 409 18.97 -12.08 1.62
C ILE A 409 17.51 -12.00 2.01
N HIS A 410 17.06 -10.82 2.41
CA HIS A 410 15.67 -10.55 2.78
C HIS A 410 15.00 -9.68 1.71
N CYS A 411 14.17 -10.31 0.87
CA CYS A 411 13.45 -9.66 -0.22
C CYS A 411 12.08 -10.29 -0.47
N ASP A 412 11.17 -9.50 -1.03
CA ASP A 412 9.89 -10.00 -1.54
C ASP A 412 9.97 -10.47 -3.01
N GLU A 413 8.84 -10.90 -3.55
CA GLU A 413 8.70 -11.44 -4.92
C GLU A 413 9.02 -10.45 -6.05
N HIS A 414 9.07 -9.13 -5.76
CA HIS A 414 9.55 -8.12 -6.70
C HIS A 414 11.06 -7.83 -6.57
N GLY A 415 11.77 -8.53 -5.67
CA GLY A 415 13.17 -8.24 -5.36
C GLY A 415 13.37 -6.89 -4.65
N ARG A 416 12.33 -6.36 -4.00
CA ARG A 416 12.46 -5.19 -3.12
C ARG A 416 13.18 -5.61 -1.83
N VAL A 417 13.83 -4.67 -1.17
CA VAL A 417 14.53 -4.87 0.12
C VAL A 417 14.01 -3.90 1.17
N ARG A 418 14.27 -4.17 2.45
CA ARG A 418 14.07 -3.18 3.52
C ARG A 418 15.39 -2.55 3.92
N LEU A 419 15.32 -1.29 4.34
CA LEU A 419 16.46 -0.42 4.60
C LEU A 419 16.39 0.20 6.00
N GLN A 420 17.56 0.49 6.54
CA GLN A 420 17.79 1.38 7.67
C GLN A 420 18.46 2.64 7.14
N PHE A 421 17.79 3.79 7.25
CA PHE A 421 18.41 5.08 6.97
C PHE A 421 19.24 5.56 8.18
N PRO A 422 20.42 6.18 7.98
CA PRO A 422 21.24 6.70 9.07
C PRO A 422 20.55 7.78 9.92
N TRP A 423 19.58 8.48 9.34
CA TRP A 423 18.80 9.54 10.00
C TRP A 423 17.50 9.04 10.66
N ASP A 424 17.08 7.78 10.43
CA ASP A 424 15.86 7.26 11.06
C ASP A 424 16.14 6.81 12.49
N ARG A 425 15.84 7.72 13.42
CA ARG A 425 16.07 7.57 14.85
C ARG A 425 15.16 6.57 15.58
N GLU A 426 14.08 6.09 14.94
CA GLU A 426 13.13 5.16 15.56
C GLU A 426 13.33 3.70 15.11
N ALA A 427 13.98 3.48 13.97
CA ALA A 427 14.24 2.14 13.47
C ALA A 427 15.42 1.47 14.21
N LYS A 428 15.34 0.13 14.30
CA LYS A 428 16.21 -0.69 15.17
C LYS A 428 17.26 -1.50 14.41
N GLY A 429 17.40 -1.27 13.10
CA GLY A 429 18.18 -2.14 12.21
C GLY A 429 17.59 -3.54 12.00
N ASP A 430 16.29 -3.73 12.27
CA ASP A 430 15.58 -5.01 12.19
C ASP A 430 14.77 -5.16 10.89
N GLU A 431 14.06 -6.30 10.72
CA GLU A 431 13.23 -6.57 9.56
C GLU A 431 12.06 -5.58 9.37
N LYS A 432 11.83 -4.68 10.33
CA LYS A 432 10.77 -3.66 10.31
C LYS A 432 11.29 -2.27 9.95
N GLY A 433 12.55 -2.11 9.54
CA GLY A 433 13.21 -0.83 9.19
C GLY A 433 12.37 0.12 8.31
N SER A 434 12.40 -0.06 6.99
CA SER A 434 11.60 0.73 6.03
C SER A 434 10.36 -0.02 5.52
N CYS A 435 9.61 0.63 4.63
CA CYS A 435 8.75 -0.06 3.65
C CYS A 435 9.58 -0.92 2.68
N TRP A 436 8.92 -1.67 1.80
CA TRP A 436 9.59 -2.44 0.75
C TRP A 436 10.11 -1.52 -0.38
N VAL A 437 11.43 -1.38 -0.49
CA VAL A 437 12.12 -0.46 -1.42
C VAL A 437 12.55 -1.19 -2.69
N ARG A 438 12.13 -0.70 -3.86
CA ARG A 438 12.55 -1.25 -5.16
C ARG A 438 14.04 -1.07 -5.40
N VAL A 439 14.65 -2.06 -6.03
CA VAL A 439 16.08 -2.07 -6.36
C VAL A 439 16.30 -1.98 -7.86
N SER A 440 17.03 -0.94 -8.28
CA SER A 440 17.52 -0.78 -9.64
C SER A 440 18.44 -1.94 -10.04
N GLN A 441 18.19 -2.47 -11.24
CA GLN A 441 18.94 -3.55 -11.86
C GLN A 441 19.61 -3.02 -13.12
N ALA A 442 20.75 -3.59 -13.52
CA ALA A 442 21.46 -3.14 -14.74
C ALA A 442 20.65 -3.42 -16.02
N TRP A 443 19.81 -4.46 -16.01
CA TRP A 443 18.88 -4.77 -17.09
C TRP A 443 17.65 -5.50 -16.54
N ALA A 444 16.45 -5.01 -16.87
CA ALA A 444 15.19 -5.62 -16.47
C ALA A 444 14.19 -5.61 -17.64
N GLY A 445 13.64 -6.77 -17.97
CA GLY A 445 12.60 -6.96 -18.97
C GLY A 445 11.54 -7.96 -18.50
N PRO A 446 10.45 -8.17 -19.27
CA PRO A 446 9.38 -9.10 -18.90
C PRO A 446 9.89 -10.56 -18.93
N GLY A 447 10.27 -11.08 -17.76
CA GLY A 447 10.76 -12.46 -17.59
C GLY A 447 12.25 -12.67 -17.91
N PHE A 448 13.02 -11.61 -18.13
CA PHE A 448 14.46 -11.67 -18.44
C PHE A 448 15.23 -10.45 -17.91
N GLY A 449 16.55 -10.55 -17.84
CA GLY A 449 17.43 -9.46 -17.41
C GLY A 449 18.55 -9.93 -16.49
N MET A 450 19.12 -9.01 -15.73
CA MET A 450 20.17 -9.26 -14.74
C MET A 450 19.67 -8.88 -13.36
N VAL A 451 19.61 -9.81 -12.41
CA VAL A 451 19.13 -9.56 -11.05
C VAL A 451 20.25 -9.76 -10.05
N THR A 452 20.60 -8.70 -9.30
CA THR A 452 21.55 -8.75 -8.19
C THR A 452 20.92 -8.19 -6.93
N LEU A 453 20.44 -9.06 -6.05
CA LEU A 453 19.78 -8.63 -4.82
C LEU A 453 20.81 -8.15 -3.77
N PRO A 454 20.65 -6.93 -3.21
CA PRO A 454 21.42 -6.49 -2.05
C PRO A 454 21.20 -7.43 -0.86
N ARG A 455 22.27 -7.72 -0.11
CA ARG A 455 22.25 -8.58 1.08
C ARG A 455 22.15 -7.77 2.37
N VAL A 456 21.63 -8.39 3.43
CA VAL A 456 21.52 -7.76 4.75
C VAL A 456 22.91 -7.28 5.22
N GLY A 457 22.99 -6.06 5.71
CA GLY A 457 24.23 -5.40 6.11
C GLY A 457 25.00 -4.67 4.99
N GLN A 458 24.60 -4.80 3.71
CA GLN A 458 25.24 -4.06 2.62
C GLN A 458 24.78 -2.59 2.57
N GLU A 459 25.70 -1.71 2.17
CA GLU A 459 25.41 -0.30 1.88
C GLU A 459 24.84 -0.12 0.47
N VAL A 460 23.73 0.62 0.39
CA VAL A 460 23.05 0.96 -0.85
C VAL A 460 22.84 2.47 -0.97
N LEU A 461 22.87 2.96 -2.21
CA LEU A 461 22.50 4.34 -2.53
C LEU A 461 21.01 4.40 -2.87
N VAL A 462 20.29 5.29 -2.20
CA VAL A 462 18.84 5.48 -2.31
C VAL A 462 18.56 6.84 -2.94
N ALA A 463 17.81 6.85 -4.04
CA ALA A 463 17.17 8.04 -4.59
C ALA A 463 15.70 8.09 -4.15
N PHE A 464 15.07 9.25 -4.33
CA PHE A 464 13.69 9.49 -3.94
C PHE A 464 12.90 9.99 -5.17
N LEU A 465 11.78 9.35 -5.50
CA LEU A 465 11.00 9.71 -6.70
C LEU A 465 10.36 11.09 -6.53
N ASP A 466 10.57 11.99 -7.50
CA ASP A 466 10.27 13.44 -7.37
C ASP A 466 10.97 14.11 -6.15
N GLY A 467 12.02 13.48 -5.61
CA GLY A 467 12.62 13.85 -4.34
C GLY A 467 11.73 13.63 -3.11
N ASP A 468 10.62 12.91 -3.25
CA ASP A 468 9.67 12.67 -2.15
C ASP A 468 10.24 11.66 -1.12
N PRO A 469 10.43 12.04 0.16
CA PRO A 469 10.96 11.15 1.20
C PRO A 469 10.15 9.87 1.44
N ASP A 470 8.86 9.84 1.08
CA ASP A 470 8.00 8.67 1.21
C ASP A 470 8.24 7.63 0.08
N LEU A 471 9.02 7.98 -0.97
CA LEU A 471 9.20 7.19 -2.20
C LEU A 471 10.67 6.79 -2.47
N PRO A 472 11.34 6.05 -1.56
CA PRO A 472 12.70 5.59 -1.79
C PRO A 472 12.78 4.55 -2.92
N VAL A 473 13.91 4.55 -3.64
CA VAL A 473 14.33 3.52 -4.61
C VAL A 473 15.85 3.35 -4.50
N VAL A 474 16.33 2.12 -4.36
CA VAL A 474 17.77 1.83 -4.42
C VAL A 474 18.26 1.99 -5.86
N VAL A 475 19.24 2.85 -6.08
CA VAL A 475 19.83 3.16 -7.40
C VAL A 475 21.28 2.71 -7.54
N GLY A 476 21.97 2.40 -6.43
CA GLY A 476 23.38 1.98 -6.45
C GLY A 476 23.78 1.18 -5.21
N ARG A 477 25.02 0.72 -5.20
CA ARG A 477 25.66 -0.06 -4.11
C ARG A 477 27.07 0.49 -3.93
N LEU A 478 27.59 0.46 -2.71
CA LEU A 478 28.96 0.89 -2.40
C LEU A 478 29.72 -0.23 -1.69
N PHE A 479 31.03 -0.29 -1.94
CA PHE A 479 31.96 -1.02 -1.08
C PHE A 479 32.44 -0.09 0.05
N GLY A 480 32.69 -0.68 1.21
CA GLY A 480 33.13 0.02 2.42
C GLY A 480 33.77 -0.95 3.41
N THR A 481 34.01 -0.52 4.64
CA THR A 481 34.75 -1.34 5.64
C THR A 481 34.05 -2.66 5.98
N ILE A 482 32.72 -2.70 5.97
CA ILE A 482 31.92 -3.90 6.27
C ILE A 482 31.78 -4.80 5.02
N SER A 483 31.73 -4.21 3.83
CA SER A 483 31.64 -4.89 2.53
C SER A 483 32.82 -4.47 1.67
N PRO A 484 34.02 -5.07 1.85
CA PRO A 484 35.20 -4.72 1.08
C PRO A 484 35.09 -5.16 -0.38
N VAL A 485 35.94 -4.57 -1.22
CA VAL A 485 36.11 -4.97 -2.63
C VAL A 485 36.57 -6.45 -2.74
N PRO A 486 36.19 -7.19 -3.81
CA PRO A 486 36.49 -8.63 -3.93
C PRO A 486 37.99 -8.98 -4.00
N TYR A 487 38.82 -8.01 -4.39
CA TYR A 487 40.27 -8.12 -4.54
C TYR A 487 40.95 -6.88 -3.92
N SER A 488 42.17 -7.03 -3.43
CA SER A 488 42.98 -5.93 -2.90
C SER A 488 43.20 -4.84 -3.97
N ILE A 489 42.86 -3.60 -3.62
CA ILE A 489 43.10 -2.41 -4.44
C ILE A 489 44.10 -1.52 -3.66
N PRO A 490 45.15 -0.96 -4.30
CA PRO A 490 45.38 -0.86 -5.75
C PRO A 490 46.10 -2.03 -6.42
N GLU A 491 46.42 -3.11 -5.70
CA GLU A 491 47.21 -4.24 -6.21
C GLU A 491 46.61 -4.90 -7.47
N HIS A 492 45.30 -5.18 -7.45
CA HIS A 492 44.57 -5.83 -8.54
C HIS A 492 43.71 -4.85 -9.35
N LYS A 493 44.15 -3.60 -9.51
CA LYS A 493 43.42 -2.52 -10.20
C LYS A 493 43.06 -2.76 -11.68
N THR A 494 43.63 -3.79 -12.31
CA THR A 494 43.34 -4.21 -13.70
C THR A 494 42.21 -5.23 -13.80
N ARG A 495 41.65 -5.70 -12.66
CA ARG A 495 40.58 -6.69 -12.65
C ARG A 495 39.18 -6.08 -12.69
N THR A 496 38.38 -6.55 -13.62
CA THR A 496 36.92 -6.39 -13.66
C THR A 496 36.28 -7.73 -13.32
N THR A 497 35.47 -7.78 -12.26
CA THR A 497 35.03 -9.04 -11.63
C THR A 497 33.53 -9.05 -11.31
N LEU A 498 32.87 -10.16 -11.66
CA LEU A 498 31.55 -10.55 -11.16
C LEU A 498 31.72 -11.76 -10.22
N LYS A 499 31.90 -11.51 -8.91
CA LYS A 499 32.07 -12.54 -7.88
C LYS A 499 30.84 -12.66 -7.00
N SER A 500 30.31 -13.87 -6.90
CA SER A 500 29.22 -14.22 -5.98
C SER A 500 29.77 -14.78 -4.66
N SER A 501 28.90 -15.05 -3.68
CA SER A 501 29.30 -15.67 -2.40
C SER A 501 28.26 -16.69 -1.93
N SER A 502 28.75 -17.84 -1.46
CA SER A 502 27.98 -18.87 -0.76
C SER A 502 28.83 -19.50 0.35
N LYS A 503 28.22 -20.30 1.23
CA LYS A 503 28.89 -20.95 2.37
C LYS A 503 30.12 -21.80 1.98
N ASN A 504 30.16 -22.33 0.75
CA ASN A 504 31.20 -23.24 0.28
C ASN A 504 32.15 -22.60 -0.76
N GLY A 505 32.09 -21.28 -0.94
CA GLY A 505 32.79 -20.56 -2.00
C GLY A 505 31.83 -19.78 -2.92
N GLY A 506 32.40 -18.96 -3.79
CA GLY A 506 31.67 -18.13 -4.75
C GLY A 506 31.92 -18.57 -6.19
N ASN A 507 30.94 -18.39 -7.07
CA ASN A 507 31.16 -18.46 -8.52
C ASN A 507 31.68 -17.11 -9.00
N GLU A 508 32.54 -17.11 -10.00
CA GLU A 508 33.22 -15.91 -10.49
C GLU A 508 33.34 -15.89 -12.02
N ILE A 509 33.21 -14.69 -12.59
CA ILE A 509 33.73 -14.35 -13.92
C ILE A 509 34.62 -13.12 -13.76
N THR A 510 35.87 -13.18 -14.23
CA THR A 510 36.85 -12.09 -14.13
C THR A 510 37.59 -11.88 -15.44
N PHE A 511 37.81 -10.60 -15.75
CA PHE A 511 38.70 -10.11 -16.79
C PHE A 511 39.85 -9.37 -16.10
N ASP A 512 41.10 -9.77 -16.33
CA ASP A 512 42.29 -9.03 -15.87
C ASP A 512 42.97 -8.43 -17.10
N ASP A 513 42.93 -7.11 -17.24
CA ASP A 513 43.49 -6.36 -18.38
C ASP A 513 44.96 -5.95 -18.12
N LYS A 514 45.70 -6.80 -17.40
CA LYS A 514 47.13 -6.60 -17.14
C LYS A 514 47.92 -6.96 -18.39
N ALA A 515 48.62 -5.98 -18.97
CA ALA A 515 49.50 -6.18 -20.13
C ALA A 515 50.47 -7.35 -19.95
N ASP A 516 50.59 -8.19 -20.99
CA ASP A 516 51.39 -9.43 -21.05
C ASP A 516 50.98 -10.49 -19.98
N GLY A 517 49.78 -10.36 -19.43
CA GLY A 517 49.24 -11.17 -18.35
C GLY A 517 47.71 -11.22 -18.35
N GLU A 518 47.10 -10.99 -19.51
CA GLU A 518 45.66 -10.88 -19.68
C GLU A 518 44.97 -12.22 -19.37
N LEU A 519 43.88 -12.17 -18.60
CA LEU A 519 43.18 -13.36 -18.13
C LEU A 519 41.66 -13.20 -18.24
N PHE A 520 41.03 -14.17 -18.92
CA PHE A 520 39.61 -14.45 -18.73
C PHE A 520 39.47 -15.68 -17.81
N TYR A 521 38.91 -15.46 -16.62
CA TYR A 521 38.74 -16.47 -15.58
C TYR A 521 37.27 -16.76 -15.34
N VAL A 522 36.93 -18.05 -15.25
CA VAL A 522 35.58 -18.53 -14.90
C VAL A 522 35.71 -19.60 -13.84
N GLU A 523 35.07 -19.39 -12.69
CA GLU A 523 35.00 -20.34 -11.58
C GLU A 523 33.55 -20.70 -11.28
N ALA A 524 33.25 -22.00 -11.26
CA ALA A 524 32.00 -22.53 -10.75
C ALA A 524 32.30 -23.35 -9.48
N THR A 525 31.74 -22.96 -8.34
CA THR A 525 32.01 -23.62 -7.04
C THR A 525 31.52 -25.07 -6.98
N LYS A 526 30.67 -25.48 -7.94
CA LYS A 526 30.07 -26.82 -7.95
C LYS A 526 29.79 -27.36 -9.35
N ASP A 527 28.69 -26.92 -9.98
CA ASP A 527 28.20 -27.47 -11.24
C ASP A 527 28.34 -26.40 -12.34
N LEU A 528 29.12 -26.66 -13.39
CA LEU A 528 29.17 -25.81 -14.60
C LEU A 528 28.37 -26.47 -15.72
N HIS A 529 27.36 -25.78 -16.25
CA HIS A 529 26.57 -26.22 -17.39
C HIS A 529 26.69 -25.21 -18.53
N LYS A 530 27.37 -25.61 -19.61
CA LYS A 530 27.36 -24.93 -20.90
C LYS A 530 26.36 -25.63 -21.82
N VAL A 531 25.48 -24.87 -22.46
CA VAL A 531 24.51 -25.37 -23.44
C VAL A 531 24.51 -24.42 -24.63
N VAL A 532 24.80 -24.96 -25.81
CA VAL A 532 24.75 -24.27 -27.09
C VAL A 532 23.65 -24.95 -27.91
N GLN A 533 22.77 -24.18 -28.55
CA GLN A 533 21.61 -24.73 -29.28
C GLN A 533 21.97 -25.14 -30.71
N GLU A 534 22.86 -24.37 -31.35
CA GLU A 534 23.35 -24.59 -32.71
C GLU A 534 24.85 -24.97 -32.66
N ASP A 535 25.75 -24.10 -33.13
CA ASP A 535 27.18 -24.37 -33.25
C ASP A 535 28.04 -23.81 -32.10
N GLU A 536 29.00 -24.61 -31.62
CA GLU A 536 30.06 -24.18 -30.70
C GLU A 536 31.42 -24.20 -31.42
N LEU A 537 32.12 -23.07 -31.41
CA LEU A 537 33.49 -22.94 -31.92
C LEU A 537 34.43 -22.55 -30.78
N GLU A 538 35.56 -23.26 -30.67
CA GLU A 538 36.63 -22.95 -29.69
C GLU A 538 37.99 -23.07 -30.38
N GLU A 539 38.73 -21.95 -30.45
CA GLU A 539 40.10 -21.89 -30.98
C GLU A 539 41.08 -21.61 -29.84
N THR A 540 42.18 -22.36 -29.76
CA THR A 540 43.28 -22.08 -28.84
C THR A 540 44.58 -21.99 -29.63
N LYS A 541 45.19 -20.79 -29.68
CA LYS A 541 46.47 -20.56 -30.39
C LYS A 541 47.69 -21.10 -29.62
N GLY A 542 47.59 -21.16 -28.30
CA GLY A 542 48.58 -21.76 -27.41
C GLY A 542 48.23 -23.21 -27.06
N ASN A 543 48.42 -23.58 -25.80
CA ASN A 543 48.11 -24.92 -25.30
C ASN A 543 46.73 -24.95 -24.64
N ARG A 544 45.96 -26.01 -24.89
CA ARG A 544 44.74 -26.33 -24.14
C ARG A 544 45.02 -27.49 -23.19
N HIS A 545 44.76 -27.29 -21.90
CA HIS A 545 44.83 -28.34 -20.88
C HIS A 545 43.42 -28.67 -20.39
N VAL A 546 43.08 -29.96 -20.36
CA VAL A 546 41.82 -30.47 -19.81
C VAL A 546 42.16 -31.58 -18.83
N THR A 547 41.78 -31.38 -17.58
CA THR A 547 41.97 -32.35 -16.48
C THR A 547 40.61 -32.66 -15.88
N VAL A 548 40.30 -33.94 -15.73
CA VAL A 548 39.06 -34.41 -15.09
C VAL A 548 39.46 -35.51 -14.12
N GLU A 549 39.10 -35.35 -12.83
CA GLU A 549 39.40 -36.34 -11.79
C GLU A 549 38.42 -37.52 -11.79
N GLY A 550 37.19 -37.28 -12.25
CA GLY A 550 36.18 -38.29 -12.53
C GLY A 550 36.12 -38.66 -14.01
N ASP A 551 34.92 -38.98 -14.50
CA ASP A 551 34.73 -39.42 -15.89
C ASP A 551 34.70 -38.25 -16.89
N LEU A 552 35.57 -38.29 -17.91
CA LEU A 552 35.44 -37.48 -19.12
C LEU A 552 34.64 -38.24 -20.18
N ILE A 553 33.42 -37.78 -20.47
CA ILE A 553 32.54 -38.38 -21.48
C ILE A 553 32.42 -37.44 -22.67
N LEU A 554 32.93 -37.87 -23.83
CA LEU A 554 32.74 -37.20 -25.12
C LEU A 554 31.82 -38.05 -25.99
N SER A 555 30.76 -37.45 -26.53
CA SER A 555 29.77 -38.15 -27.35
C SER A 555 29.22 -37.21 -28.42
N ALA A 556 29.22 -37.68 -29.67
CA ALA A 556 28.54 -37.03 -30.78
C ALA A 556 27.57 -38.03 -31.43
N LYS A 557 26.45 -37.53 -31.95
CA LYS A 557 25.55 -38.33 -32.81
C LYS A 557 26.10 -38.49 -34.23
N GLY A 558 26.87 -37.50 -34.68
CA GLY A 558 27.70 -37.58 -35.88
C GLY A 558 29.09 -38.11 -35.52
N ASN A 559 30.12 -37.52 -36.13
CA ASN A 559 31.50 -37.95 -35.94
C ASN A 559 32.18 -37.22 -34.78
N VAL A 560 33.00 -37.94 -34.00
CA VAL A 560 34.06 -37.34 -33.18
C VAL A 560 35.36 -37.46 -33.96
N ILE A 561 35.93 -36.35 -34.40
CA ILE A 561 37.17 -36.31 -35.18
C ILE A 561 38.28 -35.73 -34.31
N ILE A 562 39.33 -36.51 -34.05
CA ILE A 562 40.53 -36.08 -33.33
C ILE A 562 41.71 -36.23 -34.28
N GLN A 563 42.39 -35.12 -34.57
CA GLN A 563 43.55 -35.08 -35.47
C GLN A 563 44.72 -34.39 -34.77
N ALA A 564 45.91 -34.99 -34.88
CA ALA A 564 47.16 -34.39 -34.44
C ALA A 564 48.14 -34.29 -35.62
N GLY A 565 48.76 -33.13 -35.81
CA GLY A 565 49.72 -32.90 -36.90
C GLY A 565 51.12 -33.47 -36.66
N LYS A 566 51.38 -34.07 -35.50
CA LYS A 566 52.68 -34.67 -35.13
C LYS A 566 52.50 -36.02 -34.42
N GLU A 567 51.86 -36.03 -33.25
CA GLU A 567 51.69 -37.22 -32.42
C GLU A 567 50.35 -37.15 -31.66
N LEU A 568 49.64 -38.27 -31.56
CA LEU A 568 48.48 -38.45 -30.68
C LEU A 568 48.79 -39.56 -29.68
N VAL A 569 48.98 -39.21 -28.42
CA VAL A 569 49.35 -40.16 -27.35
C VAL A 569 48.14 -40.46 -26.47
N VAL A 570 47.61 -41.68 -26.56
CA VAL A 570 46.53 -42.17 -25.68
C VAL A 570 47.11 -43.18 -24.68
N LYS A 571 47.26 -42.77 -23.42
CA LYS A 571 47.70 -43.64 -22.32
C LYS A 571 46.48 -44.08 -21.50
N GLY A 572 46.01 -45.29 -21.72
CA GLY A 572 44.96 -45.91 -20.93
C GLY A 572 45.50 -46.76 -19.77
N GLY A 573 44.61 -47.09 -18.83
CA GLY A 573 44.87 -48.09 -17.80
C GLY A 573 44.79 -49.53 -18.34
N PRO A 574 44.41 -50.54 -17.53
CA PRO A 574 44.47 -51.96 -17.92
C PRO A 574 43.53 -52.39 -19.06
N LYS A 575 42.73 -51.48 -19.64
CA LYS A 575 41.89 -51.72 -20.82
C LYS A 575 41.86 -50.48 -21.72
N ILE A 576 42.19 -50.67 -23.00
CA ILE A 576 41.87 -49.74 -24.10
C ILE A 576 41.10 -50.57 -25.12
N GLN A 577 39.93 -50.11 -25.56
CA GLN A 577 39.11 -50.78 -26.57
C GLN A 577 38.85 -49.82 -27.74
N LEU A 578 39.30 -50.22 -28.93
CA LEU A 578 39.06 -49.53 -30.20
C LEU A 578 38.23 -50.46 -31.08
N ASN A 579 36.91 -50.50 -30.85
CA ASN A 579 35.99 -51.43 -31.48
C ASN A 579 34.99 -50.72 -32.42
N PRO A 580 34.51 -51.39 -33.50
CA PRO A 580 33.35 -50.95 -34.28
C PRO A 580 32.05 -50.98 -33.41
N PRO A 581 30.96 -50.34 -33.84
CA PRO A 581 30.02 -49.69 -32.92
C PRO A 581 29.22 -50.67 -32.07
N VAL A 582 29.13 -50.35 -30.78
CA VAL A 582 28.15 -50.89 -29.83
C VAL A 582 27.31 -49.71 -29.32
N GLU A 583 26.01 -49.90 -29.14
CA GLU A 583 25.09 -48.86 -28.67
C GLU A 583 25.54 -48.30 -27.32
N VAL A 584 25.80 -47.00 -27.27
CA VAL A 584 26.08 -46.29 -26.02
C VAL A 584 24.74 -45.93 -25.35
N PRO A 585 24.48 -46.34 -24.10
CA PRO A 585 23.26 -45.96 -23.40
C PRO A 585 23.15 -44.44 -23.28
N ALA A 586 21.96 -43.90 -23.54
CA ALA A 586 21.72 -42.46 -23.47
C ALA A 586 22.09 -41.90 -22.09
N GLY A 587 23.11 -41.04 -22.04
CA GLY A 587 23.52 -40.35 -20.82
C GLY A 587 22.35 -39.58 -20.19
N ARG A 588 22.28 -39.57 -18.85
CA ARG A 588 21.25 -38.83 -18.13
C ARG A 588 21.30 -37.35 -18.55
N LYS A 589 20.17 -36.83 -19.05
CA LYS A 589 20.02 -35.39 -19.30
C LYS A 589 20.43 -34.60 -18.04
N PRO A 590 21.21 -33.52 -18.16
CA PRO A 590 21.48 -32.66 -17.01
C PRO A 590 20.16 -32.14 -16.43
N LYS A 591 20.11 -31.94 -15.12
CA LYS A 591 18.97 -31.26 -14.49
C LYS A 591 18.83 -29.89 -15.16
N LYS A 592 17.63 -29.55 -15.65
CA LYS A 592 17.32 -28.16 -16.01
C LYS A 592 17.68 -27.28 -14.79
N LEU A 593 18.51 -26.25 -15.00
CA LEU A 593 18.60 -25.16 -14.03
C LEU A 593 17.17 -24.62 -13.83
N GLY A 594 16.79 -24.45 -12.57
CA GLY A 594 15.39 -24.34 -12.19
C GLY A 594 14.71 -23.11 -12.80
N GLY A 595 13.73 -23.34 -13.67
CA GLY A 595 12.65 -22.38 -13.85
C GLY A 595 11.98 -22.11 -12.50
N HIS A 596 11.51 -20.88 -12.28
CA HIS A 596 11.02 -20.43 -10.98
C HIS A 596 9.82 -21.25 -10.50
N GLY A 597 10.07 -22.13 -9.53
CA GLY A 597 9.07 -22.77 -8.69
C GLY A 597 9.30 -22.39 -7.23
N PRO A 598 8.24 -22.25 -6.41
CA PRO A 598 8.36 -21.75 -5.04
C PRO A 598 9.13 -22.73 -4.15
N LYS A 599 10.14 -22.20 -3.44
CA LYS A 599 10.99 -22.99 -2.53
C LYS A 599 10.24 -23.34 -1.23
N LYS A 600 10.38 -24.59 -0.78
CA LYS A 600 10.03 -25.01 0.59
C LYS A 600 11.28 -24.94 1.49
N HIS A 601 11.07 -24.63 2.77
CA HIS A 601 12.12 -24.61 3.80
C HIS A 601 12.78 -25.98 4.00
N ALA A 602 14.07 -25.96 4.34
CA ALA A 602 14.80 -27.09 4.92
C ALA A 602 15.03 -26.87 6.43
N LYS A 603 14.92 -27.93 7.23
CA LYS A 603 15.32 -27.97 8.64
C LYS A 603 16.60 -28.79 8.80
N HIS A 604 17.31 -28.55 9.90
CA HIS A 604 18.51 -29.29 10.30
C HIS A 604 18.25 -30.77 10.61
N ASP A 605 19.24 -31.62 10.29
CA ASP A 605 19.41 -32.98 10.85
C ASP A 605 20.25 -32.93 12.15
N PRO A 606 19.99 -33.85 13.10
CA PRO A 606 20.93 -34.26 14.15
C PRO A 606 21.44 -35.71 13.97
N HIS A 607 22.57 -35.98 14.63
CA HIS A 607 23.39 -37.20 14.57
C HIS A 607 22.69 -38.56 14.78
N GLU A 608 23.24 -39.59 14.13
CA GLU A 608 23.09 -41.00 14.54
C GLU A 608 23.85 -41.31 15.85
N THR A 609 23.25 -42.17 16.69
CA THR A 609 23.98 -43.07 17.60
C THR A 609 23.42 -44.48 17.48
N LYS A 610 24.29 -45.46 17.24
CA LYS A 610 23.93 -46.88 17.16
C LYS A 610 23.84 -47.50 18.56
N HIS A 611 22.89 -48.42 18.76
CA HIS A 611 23.06 -49.56 19.67
C HIS A 611 22.25 -50.78 19.20
N GLU A 612 22.79 -51.97 19.45
CA GLU A 612 22.20 -53.29 19.17
C GLU A 612 21.05 -53.57 20.17
N HIS A 613 20.04 -54.41 19.91
CA HIS A 613 20.15 -55.86 19.73
C HIS A 613 18.80 -56.56 19.44
N ALA A 614 18.87 -57.68 18.72
CA ALA A 614 18.12 -58.94 18.95
C ALA A 614 16.58 -59.07 18.73
N LYS A 615 16.29 -59.84 17.65
CA LYS A 615 15.48 -61.10 17.62
C LYS A 615 13.94 -61.07 17.56
N ARG A 616 13.45 -61.79 16.52
CA ARG A 616 12.32 -62.77 16.51
C ARG A 616 10.89 -62.22 16.60
N GLU A 617 9.86 -62.90 16.06
CA GLU A 617 9.70 -63.90 14.97
C GLU A 617 8.18 -64.00 14.68
N HIS A 618 7.81 -64.56 13.52
CA HIS A 618 6.50 -65.12 13.18
C HIS A 618 5.26 -64.25 12.89
N GLU A 619 4.35 -64.88 12.13
CA GLU A 619 3.24 -64.37 11.33
C GLU A 619 1.87 -65.01 11.82
N PRO A 620 0.71 -64.96 11.12
CA PRO A 620 -0.66 -64.94 11.73
C PRO A 620 -1.31 -66.38 11.75
N PRO A 621 -2.65 -66.71 11.74
CA PRO A 621 -3.85 -65.91 11.36
C PRO A 621 -5.27 -66.18 11.98
N LYS A 622 -6.10 -65.11 12.01
CA LYS A 622 -7.58 -65.04 11.72
C LYS A 622 -8.63 -65.84 12.56
N HIS A 623 -9.91 -65.42 12.38
CA HIS A 623 -11.21 -66.06 12.74
C HIS A 623 -11.56 -66.09 14.26
N GLU A 624 -12.82 -66.00 14.75
CA GLU A 624 -14.15 -65.88 14.11
C GLU A 624 -15.26 -65.27 15.04
N LYS A 625 -16.44 -65.03 14.44
CA LYS A 625 -17.85 -64.85 14.92
C LYS A 625 -18.26 -65.41 16.32
N GLU A 626 -19.40 -65.11 16.99
CA GLU A 626 -20.61 -64.23 16.87
C GLU A 626 -21.40 -64.29 18.22
N LYS A 627 -22.59 -63.62 18.32
CA LYS A 627 -23.66 -63.68 19.38
C LYS A 627 -23.57 -62.69 20.56
N GLU A 628 -24.67 -62.16 21.12
CA GLU A 628 -26.05 -61.91 20.63
C GLU A 628 -26.69 -60.76 21.46
N HIS A 629 -27.86 -60.26 21.04
CA HIS A 629 -28.55 -59.05 21.54
C HIS A 629 -29.39 -59.29 22.84
N PRO A 630 -29.95 -58.28 23.57
CA PRO A 630 -30.92 -57.31 22.98
C PRO A 630 -31.26 -55.94 23.67
N LYS A 631 -32.15 -55.20 22.96
CA LYS A 631 -33.12 -54.15 23.37
C LYS A 631 -32.75 -52.65 23.23
N ARG A 632 -33.25 -52.08 22.11
CA ARG A 632 -34.05 -50.84 21.93
C ARG A 632 -33.68 -49.57 22.73
N ASP A 633 -33.33 -48.49 22.02
CA ASP A 633 -34.30 -47.40 21.73
C ASP A 633 -33.78 -46.42 20.63
N HIS A 634 -34.75 -45.75 19.97
CA HIS A 634 -34.65 -44.61 19.03
C HIS A 634 -33.70 -44.63 17.79
N ASP A 635 -34.35 -44.81 16.63
CA ASP A 635 -34.23 -44.00 15.40
C ASP A 635 -32.86 -43.41 15.01
N LYS A 636 -32.09 -44.17 14.23
CA LYS A 636 -31.23 -43.63 13.17
C LYS A 636 -31.29 -44.52 11.92
N GLU A 637 -31.75 -43.95 10.81
CA GLU A 637 -31.80 -44.65 9.53
C GLU A 637 -30.42 -45.03 9.00
N HIS A 638 -30.31 -46.24 8.44
CA HIS A 638 -29.21 -46.59 7.54
C HIS A 638 -29.33 -45.78 6.25
N HIS A 639 -28.30 -45.01 5.90
CA HIS A 639 -28.11 -44.51 4.55
C HIS A 639 -26.74 -44.93 4.01
N GLY A 640 -26.75 -45.80 3.00
CA GLY A 640 -25.61 -45.96 2.11
C GLY A 640 -25.38 -44.66 1.31
N LYS A 641 -24.14 -44.41 0.87
CA LYS A 641 -23.80 -43.20 0.11
C LYS A 641 -24.71 -43.02 -1.13
N SER A 642 -25.18 -41.80 -1.34
CA SER A 642 -25.99 -41.41 -2.51
C SER A 642 -25.25 -41.69 -3.82
N LYS A 643 -25.95 -41.79 -4.96
CA LYS A 643 -25.31 -41.97 -6.28
C LYS A 643 -24.30 -40.85 -6.56
N ALA A 644 -24.68 -39.60 -6.28
CA ALA A 644 -23.82 -38.43 -6.38
C ALA A 644 -22.57 -38.52 -5.49
N ALA A 645 -22.72 -38.97 -4.22
CA ALA A 645 -21.59 -39.16 -3.32
C ALA A 645 -20.63 -40.26 -3.81
N LYS A 646 -21.13 -41.33 -4.44
CA LYS A 646 -20.30 -42.39 -5.06
C LYS A 646 -19.54 -41.89 -6.28
N GLN A 647 -20.19 -41.17 -7.20
CA GLN A 647 -19.52 -40.58 -8.38
C GLN A 647 -18.43 -39.57 -7.96
N ASN A 648 -18.63 -38.85 -6.85
CA ASN A 648 -17.62 -37.95 -6.31
C ASN A 648 -16.39 -38.66 -5.67
N GLU A 649 -16.43 -39.97 -5.40
CA GLU A 649 -15.24 -40.71 -4.91
C GLU A 649 -14.13 -40.79 -5.96
N LEU A 650 -14.48 -40.74 -7.25
CA LEU A 650 -13.55 -40.72 -8.38
C LEU A 650 -12.53 -39.56 -8.26
N LEU A 651 -13.01 -38.39 -7.82
CA LEU A 651 -12.19 -37.19 -7.63
C LEU A 651 -11.06 -37.41 -6.62
N GLY A 652 -11.28 -38.24 -5.60
CA GLY A 652 -10.32 -38.55 -4.55
C GLY A 652 -9.21 -39.53 -4.95
N LYS A 653 -9.33 -40.20 -6.11
CA LYS A 653 -8.32 -41.15 -6.60
C LYS A 653 -7.09 -40.48 -7.22
N MET A 654 -7.19 -39.21 -7.60
CA MET A 654 -6.08 -38.44 -8.17
C MET A 654 -5.70 -37.25 -7.28
N ASN A 655 -4.43 -36.85 -7.32
CA ASN A 655 -3.91 -35.75 -6.50
C ASN A 655 -3.37 -34.60 -7.39
N PRO A 656 -4.15 -33.54 -7.64
CA PRO A 656 -3.70 -32.37 -8.41
C PRO A 656 -2.61 -31.55 -7.70
N GLY A 657 -2.21 -31.90 -6.48
CA GLY A 657 -1.13 -31.25 -5.74
C GLY A 657 -1.59 -30.13 -4.81
N PRO A 658 -0.76 -29.09 -4.58
CA PRO A 658 -1.13 -27.95 -3.74
C PRO A 658 -2.44 -27.30 -4.22
N ALA A 659 -3.46 -27.33 -3.37
CA ALA A 659 -4.82 -26.92 -3.69
C ALA A 659 -5.32 -25.67 -2.93
N GLY A 660 -4.45 -25.01 -2.14
CA GLY A 660 -4.84 -23.95 -1.19
C GLY A 660 -5.63 -22.79 -1.81
N LYS A 661 -5.13 -22.23 -2.91
CA LYS A 661 -5.80 -21.14 -3.66
C LYS A 661 -7.18 -21.57 -4.19
N TYR A 662 -7.25 -22.75 -4.80
CA TYR A 662 -8.48 -23.25 -5.43
C TYR A 662 -9.54 -23.64 -4.38
N HIS A 663 -9.12 -24.19 -3.25
CA HIS A 663 -9.98 -24.40 -2.08
C HIS A 663 -10.54 -23.08 -1.53
N GLN A 664 -9.77 -21.97 -1.55
CA GLN A 664 -10.26 -20.64 -1.15
C GLN A 664 -11.28 -20.10 -2.16
N ILE A 665 -11.05 -20.25 -3.47
CA ILE A 665 -11.99 -19.86 -4.53
C ILE A 665 -13.32 -20.65 -4.40
N ALA A 666 -13.24 -21.96 -4.23
CA ALA A 666 -14.40 -22.83 -4.04
C ALA A 666 -15.18 -22.47 -2.76
N ALA A 667 -14.47 -22.14 -1.67
CA ALA A 667 -15.05 -21.68 -0.41
C ALA A 667 -15.76 -20.33 -0.55
N ALA A 668 -15.14 -19.35 -1.20
CA ALA A 668 -15.71 -18.02 -1.41
C ALA A 668 -17.05 -18.07 -2.18
N ARG A 669 -17.22 -19.05 -3.08
CA ARG A 669 -18.45 -19.25 -3.86
C ARG A 669 -19.32 -20.41 -3.38
N LYS A 670 -19.12 -20.91 -2.16
CA LYS A 670 -19.87 -22.04 -1.58
C LYS A 670 -21.39 -21.87 -1.68
N ALA A 671 -21.92 -20.69 -1.35
CA ALA A 671 -23.36 -20.42 -1.39
C ALA A 671 -23.98 -20.57 -2.79
N LYS A 672 -23.22 -20.24 -3.85
CA LYS A 672 -23.64 -20.44 -5.24
C LYS A 672 -23.52 -21.89 -5.69
N ALA A 673 -22.45 -22.56 -5.27
CA ALA A 673 -22.29 -23.99 -5.48
C ALA A 673 -23.44 -24.78 -4.81
N GLU A 674 -23.92 -24.34 -3.64
CA GLU A 674 -25.13 -24.88 -2.99
C GLU A 674 -26.41 -24.64 -3.80
N HIS A 675 -26.57 -23.47 -4.44
CA HIS A 675 -27.71 -23.19 -5.34
C HIS A 675 -27.71 -24.09 -6.59
N TYR A 676 -26.56 -24.27 -7.25
CA TYR A 676 -26.45 -25.10 -8.47
C TYR A 676 -26.32 -26.61 -8.19
N LYS A 677 -26.22 -27.03 -6.93
CA LYS A 677 -25.95 -28.40 -6.50
C LYS A 677 -26.93 -29.45 -7.06
N GLU A 678 -28.22 -29.17 -7.05
CA GLU A 678 -29.23 -30.13 -7.54
C GLU A 678 -29.29 -30.17 -9.08
N LEU A 679 -28.84 -29.12 -9.77
CA LEU A 679 -28.57 -29.18 -11.22
C LEU A 679 -27.34 -30.05 -11.50
N ALA A 680 -26.25 -29.84 -10.76
CA ALA A 680 -25.02 -30.60 -10.91
C ALA A 680 -25.19 -32.11 -10.63
N LYS A 681 -26.08 -32.50 -9.70
CA LYS A 681 -26.50 -33.89 -9.54
C LYS A 681 -27.15 -34.46 -10.78
N LYS A 682 -28.14 -33.76 -11.36
CA LYS A 682 -28.83 -34.20 -12.59
C LYS A 682 -27.85 -34.31 -13.76
N ILE A 683 -26.88 -33.41 -13.87
CA ILE A 683 -25.80 -33.48 -14.86
C ILE A 683 -24.95 -34.74 -14.64
N GLY A 684 -24.45 -34.96 -13.42
CA GLY A 684 -23.63 -36.14 -13.11
C GLY A 684 -24.39 -37.46 -13.29
N GLU A 685 -25.68 -37.50 -12.99
CA GLU A 685 -26.51 -38.69 -13.22
C GLU A 685 -26.78 -38.98 -14.70
N ARG A 686 -26.92 -37.94 -15.53
CA ARG A 686 -27.20 -38.03 -16.97
C ARG A 686 -25.95 -38.28 -17.81
N TYR A 687 -24.83 -37.67 -17.42
CA TYR A 687 -23.57 -37.71 -18.18
C TYR A 687 -22.52 -38.65 -17.61
N ASP A 688 -22.76 -39.22 -16.43
CA ASP A 688 -21.84 -40.08 -15.68
C ASP A 688 -20.48 -39.40 -15.42
N ILE A 689 -20.57 -38.21 -14.81
CA ILE A 689 -19.43 -37.44 -14.32
C ILE A 689 -19.64 -37.10 -12.85
N PRO A 690 -18.58 -36.86 -12.06
CA PRO A 690 -18.73 -36.42 -10.66
C PRO A 690 -19.54 -35.13 -10.57
N PRO A 691 -20.66 -35.08 -9.83
CA PRO A 691 -21.44 -33.84 -9.65
C PRO A 691 -20.63 -32.65 -9.10
N ALA A 692 -19.60 -32.90 -8.29
CA ALA A 692 -18.71 -31.83 -7.82
C ALA A 692 -17.79 -31.27 -8.93
N LEU A 693 -17.47 -32.07 -9.95
CA LEU A 693 -16.73 -31.61 -11.14
C LEU A 693 -17.56 -30.62 -11.96
N ALA A 694 -18.85 -30.91 -12.13
CA ALA A 694 -19.78 -29.99 -12.82
C ALA A 694 -19.90 -28.64 -12.09
N LEU A 695 -19.93 -28.61 -10.74
CA LEU A 695 -19.93 -27.35 -9.98
C LEU A 695 -18.63 -26.56 -10.13
N ALA A 696 -17.48 -27.22 -9.98
CA ALA A 696 -16.17 -26.59 -10.17
C ALA A 696 -16.01 -26.00 -11.57
N TRP A 697 -16.52 -26.70 -12.57
CA TRP A 697 -16.43 -26.26 -13.95
C TRP A 697 -17.37 -25.07 -14.24
N MET A 698 -18.63 -25.08 -13.77
CA MET A 698 -19.50 -23.88 -13.82
C MET A 698 -18.88 -22.67 -13.11
N ASN A 699 -18.15 -22.90 -12.01
CA ASN A 699 -17.44 -21.85 -11.30
C ASN A 699 -16.29 -21.27 -12.12
N ARG A 700 -15.47 -22.13 -12.73
CA ARG A 700 -14.31 -21.74 -13.54
C ARG A 700 -14.72 -20.95 -14.77
N GLU A 701 -15.74 -21.42 -15.48
CA GLU A 701 -16.14 -20.86 -16.78
C GLU A 701 -16.91 -19.54 -16.63
N SER A 702 -17.92 -19.51 -15.76
CA SER A 702 -18.87 -18.38 -15.72
C SER A 702 -19.03 -17.74 -14.34
N ALA A 703 -18.30 -18.20 -13.32
CA ALA A 703 -18.57 -17.91 -11.90
C ALA A 703 -20.05 -18.16 -11.53
N PHE A 704 -20.61 -19.27 -12.04
CA PHE A 704 -22.04 -19.57 -11.94
C PHE A 704 -22.93 -18.48 -12.57
N GLY A 705 -22.58 -18.02 -13.77
CA GLY A 705 -23.33 -17.03 -14.55
C GLY A 705 -22.97 -15.56 -14.30
N GLU A 706 -22.16 -15.24 -13.28
CA GLU A 706 -21.74 -13.85 -12.98
C GLU A 706 -20.96 -13.19 -14.11
N PHE A 707 -20.18 -13.97 -14.84
CA PHE A 707 -19.34 -13.51 -15.95
C PHE A 707 -20.10 -13.38 -17.27
N LEU A 708 -21.42 -13.59 -17.29
CA LEU A 708 -22.26 -13.46 -18.48
C LEU A 708 -22.89 -12.07 -18.58
N ASP A 709 -22.96 -11.52 -19.78
CA ASP A 709 -23.71 -10.32 -20.14
C ASP A 709 -25.23 -10.60 -20.19
N ALA A 710 -26.02 -9.59 -20.55
CA ALA A 710 -27.48 -9.72 -20.68
C ALA A 710 -27.92 -10.71 -21.78
N ASN A 711 -27.03 -11.06 -22.71
CA ASN A 711 -27.28 -11.98 -23.82
C ASN A 711 -26.76 -13.41 -23.54
N GLY A 712 -26.15 -13.65 -22.36
CA GLY A 712 -25.58 -14.95 -21.99
C GLY A 712 -24.15 -15.21 -22.46
N TYR A 713 -23.44 -14.19 -22.96
CA TYR A 713 -22.04 -14.29 -23.42
C TYR A 713 -21.04 -13.73 -22.40
N SER A 714 -19.79 -14.20 -22.44
CA SER A 714 -18.66 -13.68 -21.67
C SER A 714 -18.59 -12.14 -21.66
N LYS A 715 -18.56 -11.55 -20.47
CA LYS A 715 -18.29 -10.11 -20.25
C LYS A 715 -16.86 -9.69 -20.60
N PHE A 716 -15.94 -10.64 -20.77
CA PHE A 716 -14.51 -10.36 -20.93
C PHE A 716 -14.06 -10.38 -22.40
N ASP A 717 -14.47 -11.41 -23.16
CA ASP A 717 -14.09 -11.60 -24.56
C ASP A 717 -15.28 -11.69 -25.52
N GLY A 718 -16.51 -11.83 -25.00
CA GLY A 718 -17.73 -12.02 -25.77
C GLY A 718 -17.82 -13.36 -26.53
N MET A 719 -16.90 -14.32 -26.33
CA MET A 719 -16.82 -15.54 -27.15
C MET A 719 -17.54 -16.75 -26.53
N GLY A 720 -17.35 -16.99 -25.23
CA GLY A 720 -18.00 -18.09 -24.53
C GLY A 720 -19.47 -17.80 -24.21
N PHE A 721 -20.36 -18.76 -24.46
CA PHE A 721 -21.78 -18.69 -24.12
C PHE A 721 -22.14 -19.60 -22.92
N GLY A 722 -23.00 -19.10 -22.03
CA GLY A 722 -23.63 -19.89 -20.98
C GLY A 722 -22.71 -20.36 -19.83
N LEU A 723 -23.29 -21.16 -18.93
CA LEU A 723 -22.66 -21.61 -17.66
C LEU A 723 -21.32 -22.33 -17.85
N PHE A 724 -21.13 -22.96 -19.00
CA PHE A 724 -19.96 -23.75 -19.40
C PHE A 724 -19.16 -23.11 -20.56
N GLN A 725 -19.42 -21.85 -20.90
CA GLN A 725 -18.67 -21.08 -21.90
C GLN A 725 -18.41 -21.82 -23.24
N VAL A 726 -19.47 -22.31 -23.89
CA VAL A 726 -19.34 -22.90 -25.23
C VAL A 726 -18.90 -21.79 -26.21
N ASP A 727 -17.71 -21.95 -26.80
CA ASP A 727 -17.09 -20.94 -27.64
C ASP A 727 -17.79 -20.81 -29.01
N LYS A 728 -18.36 -19.63 -29.26
CA LYS A 728 -19.10 -19.31 -30.49
C LYS A 728 -18.25 -19.29 -31.76
N ARG A 729 -16.92 -19.30 -31.65
CA ARG A 729 -15.98 -19.38 -32.80
C ARG A 729 -15.93 -20.78 -33.41
N TYR A 730 -16.23 -21.81 -32.61
CA TYR A 730 -16.13 -23.22 -33.01
C TYR A 730 -17.49 -23.95 -33.00
N HIS A 731 -18.47 -23.43 -32.27
CA HIS A 731 -19.79 -24.04 -32.12
C HIS A 731 -20.90 -22.99 -32.21
N THR A 732 -22.05 -23.34 -32.78
CA THR A 732 -23.26 -22.49 -32.67
C THR A 732 -23.93 -22.77 -31.32
N PRO A 733 -24.04 -21.78 -30.40
CA PRO A 733 -24.65 -22.03 -29.09
C PRO A 733 -26.14 -22.40 -29.20
N LYS A 734 -26.62 -23.27 -28.31
CA LYS A 734 -27.99 -23.80 -28.29
C LYS A 734 -28.70 -23.46 -26.99
N GLY A 735 -29.95 -23.02 -27.09
CA GLY A 735 -30.81 -22.71 -25.95
C GLY A 735 -30.40 -21.45 -25.17
N GLY A 736 -30.94 -21.34 -23.96
CA GLY A 736 -30.57 -20.29 -23.00
C GLY A 736 -29.29 -20.61 -22.21
N PRO A 737 -28.61 -19.60 -21.65
CA PRO A 737 -27.27 -19.74 -21.05
C PRO A 737 -27.17 -20.70 -19.85
N SER A 738 -28.29 -21.11 -19.27
CA SER A 738 -28.37 -22.07 -18.15
C SER A 738 -29.39 -23.18 -18.37
N ASP A 739 -29.87 -23.37 -19.61
CA ASP A 739 -30.87 -24.39 -19.94
C ASP A 739 -30.24 -25.75 -20.30
N TRP A 740 -31.09 -26.77 -20.49
CA TRP A 740 -30.61 -28.10 -20.84
C TRP A 740 -30.02 -28.19 -22.25
N HIS A 741 -30.41 -27.38 -23.23
CA HIS A 741 -29.79 -27.44 -24.56
C HIS A 741 -28.33 -26.97 -24.52
N HIS A 742 -28.04 -25.93 -23.73
CA HIS A 742 -26.68 -25.45 -23.51
C HIS A 742 -25.83 -26.47 -22.75
N ILE A 743 -26.39 -27.04 -21.67
CA ILE A 743 -25.72 -28.06 -20.85
C ILE A 743 -25.44 -29.31 -21.69
N ASP A 744 -26.41 -29.78 -22.47
CA ASP A 744 -26.28 -30.96 -23.32
C ASP A 744 -25.19 -30.73 -24.37
N GLN A 745 -25.15 -29.55 -25.00
CA GLN A 745 -24.11 -29.17 -25.94
C GLN A 745 -22.70 -29.19 -25.32
N ALA A 746 -22.52 -28.59 -24.15
CA ALA A 746 -21.22 -28.58 -23.46
C ALA A 746 -20.74 -30.00 -23.11
N MET A 747 -21.66 -30.85 -22.63
CA MET A 747 -21.34 -32.23 -22.27
C MET A 747 -21.07 -33.13 -23.49
N ASP A 748 -21.75 -32.90 -24.61
CA ASP A 748 -21.50 -33.63 -25.87
C ASP A 748 -20.11 -33.29 -26.45
N ILE A 749 -19.72 -32.00 -26.44
CA ILE A 749 -18.37 -31.55 -26.84
C ILE A 749 -17.30 -32.23 -25.98
N TYR A 750 -17.48 -32.19 -24.66
CA TYR A 750 -16.57 -32.80 -23.68
C TYR A 750 -16.43 -34.31 -23.85
N LYS A 751 -17.53 -35.04 -24.03
CA LYS A 751 -17.51 -36.48 -24.31
C LYS A 751 -16.84 -36.80 -25.65
N GLY A 752 -17.06 -35.97 -26.68
CA GLY A 752 -16.38 -36.07 -27.97
C GLY A 752 -14.86 -35.94 -27.84
N TYR A 753 -14.37 -34.99 -27.04
CA TYR A 753 -12.94 -34.86 -26.76
C TYR A 753 -12.38 -36.00 -25.91
N ILE A 754 -13.11 -36.51 -24.92
CA ILE A 754 -12.71 -37.71 -24.18
C ILE A 754 -12.58 -38.93 -25.11
N GLY A 755 -13.44 -39.07 -26.11
CA GLY A 755 -13.31 -40.09 -27.16
C GLY A 755 -11.98 -39.97 -27.91
N GLN A 756 -11.68 -38.77 -28.43
CA GLN A 756 -10.42 -38.52 -29.15
C GLN A 756 -9.17 -38.73 -28.28
N ILE A 757 -9.24 -38.49 -26.97
CA ILE A 757 -8.15 -38.77 -26.03
C ILE A 757 -8.00 -40.28 -25.81
N LYS A 758 -9.11 -41.03 -25.69
CA LYS A 758 -9.09 -42.50 -25.57
C LYS A 758 -8.44 -43.17 -26.78
N ASP A 759 -8.69 -42.66 -27.99
CA ASP A 759 -8.09 -43.18 -29.23
C ASP A 759 -6.57 -42.91 -29.29
N LYS A 760 -6.11 -41.75 -28.82
CA LYS A 760 -4.68 -41.38 -28.78
C LYS A 760 -3.90 -42.03 -27.64
N HIS A 761 -4.56 -42.22 -26.49
CA HIS A 761 -3.93 -42.62 -25.23
C HIS A 761 -4.67 -43.81 -24.58
N PRO A 762 -4.73 -44.97 -25.26
CA PRO A 762 -5.38 -46.15 -24.71
C PRO A 762 -4.72 -46.61 -23.41
N GLY A 763 -5.54 -47.03 -22.45
CA GLY A 763 -5.07 -47.57 -21.15
C GLY A 763 -4.88 -46.54 -20.03
N TRP A 764 -5.31 -45.29 -20.21
CA TRP A 764 -5.54 -44.40 -19.06
C TRP A 764 -6.80 -44.84 -18.29
N SER A 765 -6.88 -44.47 -17.01
CA SER A 765 -8.06 -44.70 -16.17
C SER A 765 -9.17 -43.68 -16.47
N GLU A 766 -10.39 -43.99 -16.03
CA GLU A 766 -11.57 -43.13 -16.18
C GLU A 766 -11.33 -41.70 -15.69
N GLU A 767 -10.67 -41.57 -14.55
CA GLU A 767 -10.41 -40.28 -13.89
C GLU A 767 -9.39 -39.46 -14.70
N GLU A 768 -8.35 -40.11 -15.21
CA GLU A 768 -7.33 -39.50 -16.07
C GLU A 768 -7.95 -38.99 -17.38
N TYR A 769 -8.95 -39.69 -17.94
CA TYR A 769 -9.71 -39.17 -19.08
C TYR A 769 -10.61 -37.98 -18.73
N LEU A 770 -11.24 -37.96 -17.56
CA LEU A 770 -12.05 -36.81 -17.12
C LEU A 770 -11.17 -35.55 -16.96
N ALA A 771 -10.00 -35.66 -16.32
CA ALA A 771 -9.07 -34.53 -16.20
C ALA A 771 -8.57 -34.04 -17.56
N ALA A 772 -8.19 -34.96 -18.45
CA ALA A 772 -7.75 -34.63 -19.80
C ALA A 772 -8.86 -34.02 -20.68
N GLY A 773 -10.11 -34.41 -20.46
CA GLY A 773 -11.29 -33.83 -21.12
C GLY A 773 -11.45 -32.35 -20.82
N LEU A 774 -11.09 -31.88 -19.63
CA LEU A 774 -11.15 -30.45 -19.26
C LEU A 774 -10.11 -29.62 -20.04
N VAL A 775 -8.88 -30.12 -20.16
CA VAL A 775 -7.83 -29.49 -21.01
C VAL A 775 -8.30 -29.39 -22.45
N ALA A 776 -8.88 -30.48 -22.97
CA ALA A 776 -9.32 -30.56 -24.34
C ALA A 776 -10.57 -29.71 -24.62
N TYR A 777 -11.45 -29.51 -23.64
CA TYR A 777 -12.56 -28.58 -23.75
C TYR A 777 -12.07 -27.13 -23.85
N ASN A 778 -11.13 -26.73 -22.98
CA ASN A 778 -10.59 -25.37 -22.94
C ASN A 778 -9.65 -25.04 -24.12
N SER A 779 -8.94 -26.02 -24.70
CA SER A 779 -7.86 -25.74 -25.67
C SER A 779 -7.71 -26.73 -26.83
N GLY A 780 -8.53 -27.77 -26.87
CA GLY A 780 -8.50 -28.81 -27.91
C GLY A 780 -7.71 -30.09 -27.53
N PRO A 781 -8.08 -31.25 -28.10
CA PRO A 781 -7.56 -32.57 -27.73
C PRO A 781 -6.12 -32.86 -28.20
N SER A 782 -5.38 -31.86 -28.67
CA SER A 782 -3.93 -31.92 -28.94
C SER A 782 -3.07 -31.56 -27.73
N ASN A 783 -3.66 -30.90 -26.73
CA ASN A 783 -2.90 -30.26 -25.64
C ASN A 783 -2.85 -31.11 -24.36
N ALA A 784 -3.75 -32.09 -24.23
CA ALA A 784 -3.73 -33.13 -23.20
C ALA A 784 -2.60 -34.16 -23.42
N GLN A 785 -1.34 -33.72 -23.30
CA GLN A 785 -0.16 -34.45 -23.81
C GLN A 785 0.47 -35.44 -22.83
N THR A 786 0.28 -35.29 -21.52
CA THR A 786 0.92 -36.16 -20.51
C THR A 786 -0.08 -36.82 -19.58
N ARG A 787 0.11 -38.11 -19.30
CA ARG A 787 -0.69 -38.86 -18.34
C ARG A 787 -0.59 -38.24 -16.92
N PRO A 788 -1.69 -37.86 -16.24
CA PRO A 788 -1.65 -37.14 -14.96
C PRO A 788 -1.41 -38.06 -13.74
N SER A 789 -0.37 -38.90 -13.84
CA SER A 789 -0.01 -39.95 -12.87
C SER A 789 0.70 -39.45 -11.60
N SER A 790 1.06 -38.16 -11.55
CA SER A 790 1.68 -37.52 -10.38
C SER A 790 1.42 -36.02 -10.42
N THR A 791 1.53 -35.33 -9.28
CA THR A 791 1.39 -33.86 -9.20
C THR A 791 2.28 -33.10 -10.20
N ALA A 792 3.46 -33.62 -10.52
CA ALA A 792 4.35 -33.00 -11.53
C ALA A 792 3.85 -33.22 -12.97
N ALA A 793 3.13 -34.32 -13.23
CA ALA A 793 2.50 -34.61 -14.52
C ALA A 793 1.16 -33.87 -14.69
N TRP A 794 0.44 -33.59 -13.60
CA TRP A 794 -0.72 -32.68 -13.63
C TRP A 794 -0.35 -31.30 -14.17
N ALA A 795 0.77 -30.73 -13.74
CA ALA A 795 1.30 -29.47 -14.25
C ALA A 795 1.93 -29.54 -15.66
N GLN A 796 1.79 -30.69 -16.36
CA GLN A 796 2.22 -30.89 -17.75
C GLN A 796 1.08 -31.43 -18.63
N LEU A 797 -0.08 -31.71 -18.04
CA LEU A 797 -1.31 -32.13 -18.73
C LEU A 797 -1.88 -30.98 -19.58
N ASP A 798 -1.63 -29.74 -19.18
CA ASP A 798 -2.24 -28.49 -19.65
C ASP A 798 -1.30 -27.65 -20.56
N ASN A 799 -0.57 -28.27 -21.49
CA ASN A 799 0.44 -27.56 -22.29
C ASN A 799 -0.18 -26.52 -23.25
N GLY A 800 -0.08 -25.23 -22.91
CA GLY A 800 -0.62 -24.11 -23.70
C GLY A 800 -2.01 -23.63 -23.26
N THR A 801 -2.43 -23.89 -22.02
CA THR A 801 -3.67 -23.33 -21.45
C THR A 801 -3.38 -22.14 -20.53
N ALA A 802 -4.41 -21.55 -19.91
CA ALA A 802 -4.24 -20.41 -19.02
C ALA A 802 -3.32 -20.79 -17.84
N HIS A 803 -2.07 -20.30 -17.88
CA HIS A 803 -1.00 -20.58 -16.91
C HIS A 803 -0.63 -22.07 -16.74
N ASP A 804 -0.96 -22.92 -17.72
CA ASP A 804 -0.76 -24.37 -17.70
C ASP A 804 -1.34 -25.10 -16.46
N ASP A 805 -2.43 -24.59 -15.85
CA ASP A 805 -3.09 -25.19 -14.68
C ASP A 805 -4.62 -25.38 -14.77
N TYR A 806 -5.27 -25.10 -15.91
CA TYR A 806 -6.73 -25.08 -16.04
C TYR A 806 -7.45 -26.34 -15.49
N SER A 807 -7.06 -27.55 -15.89
CA SER A 807 -7.74 -28.78 -15.43
C SER A 807 -7.44 -29.11 -13.97
N ARG A 808 -6.25 -28.71 -13.50
CA ARG A 808 -5.79 -28.88 -12.12
C ARG A 808 -6.60 -28.01 -11.16
N ASP A 809 -6.90 -26.77 -11.55
CA ASP A 809 -7.76 -25.84 -10.82
C ASP A 809 -9.16 -26.42 -10.63
N VAL A 810 -9.81 -26.80 -11.74
CA VAL A 810 -11.17 -27.38 -11.75
C VAL A 810 -11.21 -28.67 -10.92
N TRP A 811 -10.19 -29.54 -10.99
CA TRP A 811 -10.15 -30.76 -10.18
C TRP A 811 -9.97 -30.49 -8.68
N ALA A 812 -9.14 -29.50 -8.31
CA ALA A 812 -8.94 -29.11 -6.91
C ALA A 812 -10.21 -28.46 -6.31
N GLU A 813 -10.91 -27.62 -7.07
CA GLU A 813 -12.22 -27.10 -6.67
C GLU A 813 -13.26 -28.21 -6.55
N ALA A 814 -13.26 -29.20 -7.46
CA ALA A 814 -14.17 -30.34 -7.41
C ALA A 814 -13.93 -31.20 -6.17
N GLN A 815 -12.67 -31.45 -5.79
CA GLN A 815 -12.34 -32.11 -4.52
C GLN A 815 -12.84 -31.33 -3.30
N TRP A 816 -12.76 -29.99 -3.34
CA TRP A 816 -13.30 -29.16 -2.27
C TRP A 816 -14.82 -29.25 -2.19
N TYR A 817 -15.54 -29.10 -3.29
CA TYR A 817 -17.00 -29.23 -3.32
C TYR A 817 -17.47 -30.65 -2.93
N SER A 818 -16.76 -31.68 -3.38
CA SER A 818 -16.97 -33.08 -2.97
C SER A 818 -16.93 -33.25 -1.46
N LYS A 819 -15.97 -32.60 -0.78
CA LYS A 819 -15.75 -32.74 0.67
C LYS A 819 -16.65 -31.84 1.53
N ASN A 820 -17.02 -30.65 1.03
CA ASN A 820 -17.63 -29.58 1.84
C ASN A 820 -19.14 -29.36 1.57
N LEU A 821 -19.73 -30.05 0.60
CA LEU A 821 -21.17 -30.06 0.33
C LEU A 821 -21.81 -31.41 0.71
N LYS A 822 -23.10 -31.40 1.09
CA LYS A 822 -23.86 -32.62 1.46
C LYS A 822 -24.48 -33.29 0.21
N TRP A 823 -23.77 -34.25 -0.39
CA TRP A 823 -24.13 -34.86 -1.68
C TRP A 823 -25.34 -35.80 -1.65
#